data_AF-A0A3D9HZ91-F1
#
_entry.id   AF-A0A3D9HZ91-F1
#
_cell.length_a   1.000
_cell.length_b   1.000
_cell.length_c   1.000
_cell.angle_alpha   90.00
_cell.angle_beta   90.00
_cell.angle_gamma   90.00
#
_symmetry.space_group_name_H-M   'P 1'
#
loop_
_entity.id
_entity.type
_entity.pdbx_description
1 polymer ?
#
loop_
_entity_poly.entity_id
_entity_poly.type
_entity_poly.pdbx_seq_one_letter_code
_entity_poly.pdbx_strand_id
1 'polypeptide(L)'
;MSKFGKKTVASALAMSMFAASLGGLPLSDKGWAEKLGLNRVANAAESGLPTSAFLERMNELYAALAAGDPADVQDVRELRDEIAGLDETADQILIDPIWNKISDNLPETVDQAQLKTSLFRLVKAVGSFRYDPQASDLEAIRANPEFRATLKTIAAAGGDASINMDDFLVFLFGDGAGKKGVEGTVAEILSSKSVFELFQLLGDKQGITAVLLLATEKLLTETNNYKFSSILSNLGVTSQDVRATVLGFQVKLKQDEPAINAMTVAYIRSAARSTVVISEDGLKHVYSLNIYGIGVPALALQWSKVSGSADIKVATNGTVTIPEGVESASAVIQAKLINPYGGSAKVIYEKEVTLTAAGEETEFPAEQFLERMNKLHEALLAGDPADVQDVRNARDEIAALDATTGQALLDPLWRKIAPKLPASADKAKLKASLFEVFKAVGSFQYDPQASDLEAIRTNPEYRATLKTIGAAGGVSNLVMDDILVFLFGDGEAIKGVDGMIRERLESMSPAELLQTLGNPQAISALSLQAMQLLIADTEAYKISSMIATFGIGAQDLGATILGLSLRLQKDEPALYAMTIALIRSESTASAEVSEDGLKHVYALKSFGIDVPSAAISWVKASGSPDVVVLPNGTVTIPEFVPSATAVIQAKLTKPSGGPAKVIFEQEVTLIATETPGEVFPAEPYFERINKLHGALQAGDPRDAQAVRNARNEIAQLNVEKNLSLIDPLWNRIAPNLPKTADQAQLKASLLKVIIAISSFQYDPQASDLEAMRTNPEFRTALKQIATAGKVKALTVDDILIFLHGDGEERGGVEGTMLDVLKKMKSKEFADLLGNEDKMDDIMDNAVSRTLSNEDYVLSKALRNLGVRSSDLSSMDSKFEIKLRYDEQANEALTVAFIRSEAVPTVKITANGNTHQYGLKVLGIDLPSSVLKWKKVSGSKDVKVDSNGKVSIPSKVWSGTAVIQAVLDDSRDISGKVVFKQEVTIGTEAGEVQDILKALDDRMDVIQDKLDDSRSIVQKARLIGEVVQAGDDAISQIGKADVPKAVKDKAIKDVESEVNRMIGIIIRDMLRF
;
A
#
# COMPACT_ATOMS: atom_id res chain seq x y z
N MET A 1 -12.65 17.11 26.27
CA MET A 1 -11.76 17.17 27.47
C MET A 1 -11.08 15.83 27.65
N SER A 2 -9.92 15.78 28.29
CA SER A 2 -9.04 14.62 28.33
C SER A 2 -9.53 13.45 29.18
N LYS A 3 -9.22 12.23 28.73
CA LYS A 3 -8.50 11.23 29.55
C LYS A 3 -7.46 10.54 28.67
N PHE A 4 -6.23 10.42 29.17
CA PHE A 4 -5.05 10.00 28.42
C PHE A 4 -4.55 8.65 28.95
N GLY A 5 -4.09 7.78 28.04
CA GLY A 5 -2.92 6.92 28.25
C GLY A 5 -3.07 5.57 28.97
N LYS A 6 -2.56 4.53 28.29
CA LYS A 6 -1.58 3.51 28.75
C LYS A 6 -0.76 3.08 27.50
N LYS A 7 0.49 2.59 27.65
CA LYS A 7 1.51 2.51 26.55
C LYS A 7 2.36 1.22 26.57
N THR A 8 2.99 0.84 25.43
CA THR A 8 3.48 -0.54 25.11
C THR A 8 4.89 -0.65 24.44
N VAL A 9 5.61 -1.77 24.69
CA VAL A 9 6.90 -2.33 24.09
C VAL A 9 6.93 -3.89 24.43
N ALA A 10 7.62 -4.96 23.96
CA ALA A 10 8.95 -5.48 23.45
C ALA A 10 10.08 -5.96 24.42
N SER A 11 11.29 -5.37 24.43
CA SER A 11 12.50 -5.62 25.29
C SER A 11 13.44 -6.81 25.17
N ALA A 12 13.01 -8.07 25.32
CA ALA A 12 14.00 -9.16 25.25
C ALA A 12 14.64 -9.18 23.87
N LEU A 13 13.83 -8.79 22.88
CA LEU A 13 14.19 -8.20 21.59
C LEU A 13 15.15 -7.01 21.62
N ALA A 14 14.87 -5.92 22.35
CA ALA A 14 15.79 -4.76 22.38
C ALA A 14 17.17 -5.11 22.99
N MET A 15 17.23 -6.10 23.87
CA MET A 15 18.47 -6.66 24.40
C MET A 15 19.17 -7.58 23.41
N SER A 16 18.42 -8.47 22.77
CA SER A 16 18.96 -9.34 21.73
C SER A 16 19.32 -8.58 20.45
N MET A 17 18.68 -7.43 20.16
CA MET A 17 19.13 -6.41 19.20
C MET A 17 20.45 -5.81 19.58
N PHE A 18 20.58 -5.42 20.85
CA PHE A 18 21.78 -4.79 21.34
C PHE A 18 22.97 -5.68 21.01
N ALA A 19 22.87 -6.96 21.34
CA ALA A 19 23.96 -7.90 21.11
C ALA A 19 23.99 -8.60 19.74
N ALA A 20 22.88 -8.61 18.99
CA ALA A 20 22.88 -8.89 17.54
C ALA A 20 23.78 -7.90 16.79
N SER A 21 23.76 -6.62 17.18
CA SER A 21 24.68 -5.62 16.64
C SER A 21 26.14 -5.83 17.09
N LEU A 22 26.41 -6.77 18.00
CA LEU A 22 27.71 -6.97 18.64
C LEU A 22 28.37 -8.34 18.31
N GLY A 23 27.99 -8.96 17.20
CA GLY A 23 28.48 -10.29 16.80
C GLY A 23 29.87 -10.35 16.15
N GLY A 24 30.99 -9.97 16.77
CA GLY A 24 32.29 -9.84 16.06
C GLY A 24 33.09 -11.14 15.73
N LEU A 25 33.44 -11.38 14.45
CA LEU A 25 34.36 -12.41 13.90
C LEU A 25 34.07 -13.93 14.11
N PRO A 26 34.32 -14.76 13.07
CA PRO A 26 34.68 -16.18 13.18
C PRO A 26 36.21 -16.40 13.30
N LEU A 27 36.64 -17.60 13.73
CA LEU A 27 38.03 -18.05 13.74
C LEU A 27 38.22 -19.34 12.91
N SER A 28 38.55 -19.23 11.61
CA SER A 28 38.97 -20.37 10.78
C SER A 28 39.60 -19.97 9.44
N ASP A 29 40.93 -19.99 9.33
CA ASP A 29 41.68 -19.90 8.06
C ASP A 29 41.64 -21.24 7.26
N LYS A 30 40.46 -21.86 7.16
CA LYS A 30 40.26 -23.13 6.44
C LYS A 30 38.97 -23.11 5.64
N GLY A 31 39.12 -23.02 4.32
CA GLY A 31 38.00 -22.95 3.38
C GLY A 31 37.15 -24.23 3.35
N TRP A 32 35.87 -24.04 3.07
CA TRP A 32 34.87 -25.10 2.88
C TRP A 32 34.17 -25.06 1.51
N ALA A 33 34.56 -24.12 0.65
CA ALA A 33 33.95 -23.80 -0.66
C ALA A 33 34.10 -24.88 -1.75
N GLU A 34 34.45 -26.12 -1.40
CA GLU A 34 34.89 -27.14 -2.36
C GLU A 34 34.30 -28.55 -2.10
N LYS A 35 33.40 -28.75 -1.11
CA LYS A 35 33.13 -30.13 -0.60
C LYS A 35 31.71 -30.65 -0.36
N LEU A 36 30.63 -29.95 -0.72
CA LEU A 36 29.25 -30.52 -0.70
C LEU A 36 28.43 -30.25 -1.97
N GLY A 37 29.01 -30.55 -3.14
CA GLY A 37 28.27 -30.57 -4.41
C GLY A 37 27.32 -31.78 -4.53
N LEU A 38 26.20 -31.80 -3.81
CA LEU A 38 25.12 -32.79 -3.97
C LEU A 38 23.72 -32.20 -3.82
N ASN A 39 22.86 -32.56 -4.79
CA ASN A 39 21.40 -32.59 -4.76
C ASN A 39 20.62 -31.33 -4.33
N ARG A 40 20.07 -30.63 -5.34
CA ARG A 40 18.84 -29.83 -5.16
C ARG A 40 17.69 -30.75 -4.73
N VAL A 41 17.30 -30.70 -3.46
CA VAL A 41 16.00 -31.23 -3.00
C VAL A 41 15.03 -30.06 -2.95
N ALA A 42 13.93 -30.13 -3.70
CA ALA A 42 12.89 -29.12 -3.66
C ALA A 42 12.07 -29.28 -2.36
N ASN A 43 12.43 -28.50 -1.34
CA ASN A 43 11.63 -28.28 -0.14
C ASN A 43 11.04 -26.86 -0.18
N ALA A 44 9.79 -26.70 0.28
CA ALA A 44 9.05 -25.45 0.23
C ALA A 44 9.53 -24.44 1.30
N ALA A 45 10.69 -23.85 1.06
CA ALA A 45 11.29 -22.76 1.84
C ALA A 45 11.70 -21.62 0.88
N GLU A 46 10.71 -21.05 0.19
CA GLU A 46 10.92 -20.12 -0.93
C GLU A 46 10.93 -18.63 -0.51
N SER A 47 10.71 -18.30 0.77
CA SER A 47 11.19 -17.04 1.33
C SER A 47 12.69 -17.13 1.56
N GLY A 48 13.46 -16.37 0.77
CA GLY A 48 14.87 -16.10 1.07
C GLY A 48 15.03 -15.43 2.44
N LEU A 49 16.28 -15.21 2.85
CA LEU A 49 16.63 -14.34 3.97
C LEU A 49 15.96 -12.94 3.82
N PRO A 50 15.80 -12.18 4.93
CA PRO A 50 15.28 -10.81 4.87
C PRO A 50 16.02 -9.94 3.85
N THR A 51 15.32 -8.91 3.36
CA THR A 51 15.71 -8.05 2.23
C THR A 51 17.16 -7.58 2.28
N SER A 52 17.82 -7.49 1.11
CA SER A 52 19.26 -7.22 1.00
C SER A 52 19.73 -5.99 1.78
N ALA A 53 18.88 -4.96 1.88
CA ALA A 53 19.08 -3.78 2.73
C ALA A 53 19.48 -4.09 4.19
N PHE A 54 18.96 -5.16 4.81
CA PHE A 54 19.39 -5.58 6.15
C PHE A 54 20.84 -6.08 6.15
N LEU A 55 21.21 -6.92 5.18
CA LEU A 55 22.57 -7.45 5.05
C LEU A 55 23.55 -6.34 4.68
N GLU A 56 23.18 -5.47 3.75
CA GLU A 56 23.92 -4.25 3.40
C GLU A 56 24.16 -3.39 4.65
N ARG A 57 23.14 -3.15 5.48
CA ARG A 57 23.26 -2.35 6.70
C ARG A 57 24.11 -3.01 7.79
N MET A 58 24.01 -4.33 7.97
CA MET A 58 24.92 -5.08 8.85
C MET A 58 26.37 -5.06 8.35
N ASN A 59 26.57 -5.15 7.04
CA ASN A 59 27.89 -5.07 6.40
C ASN A 59 28.49 -3.67 6.58
N GLU A 60 27.71 -2.59 6.43
CA GLU A 60 28.13 -1.21 6.73
C GLU A 60 28.57 -1.06 8.19
N LEU A 61 27.75 -1.53 9.14
CA LEU A 61 28.02 -1.40 10.57
C LEU A 61 29.25 -2.21 11.00
N TYR A 62 29.43 -3.42 10.46
CA TYR A 62 30.63 -4.22 10.66
C TYR A 62 31.88 -3.57 10.05
N ALA A 63 31.80 -3.08 8.80
CA ALA A 63 32.92 -2.42 8.14
C ALA A 63 33.31 -1.13 8.86
N ALA A 64 32.32 -0.35 9.32
CA ALA A 64 32.55 0.80 10.19
C ALA A 64 33.24 0.37 11.49
N LEU A 65 32.69 -0.59 12.24
CA LEU A 65 33.29 -1.07 13.49
C LEU A 65 34.75 -1.53 13.30
N ALA A 66 35.02 -2.31 12.25
CA ALA A 66 36.35 -2.83 11.91
C ALA A 66 37.35 -1.75 11.48
N ALA A 67 36.89 -0.63 10.91
CA ALA A 67 37.70 0.56 10.61
C ALA A 67 37.95 1.46 11.86
N GLY A 68 37.78 0.91 13.06
CA GLY A 68 37.88 1.61 14.34
C GLY A 68 39.12 1.33 15.15
N ASP A 69 38.96 1.47 16.46
CA ASP A 69 39.92 0.96 17.43
C ASP A 69 39.78 -0.57 17.48
N PRO A 70 40.86 -1.38 17.37
CA PRO A 70 40.76 -2.84 17.52
C PRO A 70 40.13 -3.29 18.86
N ALA A 71 40.18 -2.42 19.89
CA ALA A 71 39.44 -2.63 21.13
C ALA A 71 37.91 -2.55 20.93
N ASP A 72 37.40 -1.62 20.08
CA ASP A 72 35.97 -1.51 19.76
C ASP A 72 35.41 -2.88 19.33
N VAL A 73 36.13 -3.57 18.43
CA VAL A 73 35.74 -4.88 17.89
C VAL A 73 35.91 -6.03 18.92
N GLN A 74 36.66 -5.84 19.99
CA GLN A 74 36.87 -6.85 21.04
C GLN A 74 35.85 -6.69 22.17
N ASP A 75 35.59 -5.47 22.64
CA ASP A 75 34.53 -5.12 23.60
C ASP A 75 33.18 -5.73 23.17
N VAL A 76 32.87 -5.53 21.88
CA VAL A 76 31.79 -6.13 21.11
C VAL A 76 31.69 -7.66 21.28
N ARG A 77 32.80 -8.38 21.08
CA ARG A 77 32.83 -9.85 21.22
C ARG A 77 32.62 -10.31 22.65
N GLU A 78 33.21 -9.59 23.60
CA GLU A 78 33.15 -9.98 25.00
C GLU A 78 31.72 -9.91 25.55
N LEU A 79 30.87 -8.99 25.06
CA LEU A 79 29.44 -9.04 25.37
C LEU A 79 28.73 -10.23 24.71
N ARG A 80 28.95 -10.48 23.41
CA ARG A 80 28.35 -11.64 22.71
C ARG A 80 28.67 -12.95 23.46
N ASP A 81 29.92 -13.11 23.88
CA ASP A 81 30.38 -14.30 24.58
C ASP A 81 29.93 -14.35 26.05
N GLU A 82 29.74 -13.19 26.72
CA GLU A 82 29.08 -13.11 28.04
C GLU A 82 27.59 -13.52 27.94
N ILE A 83 26.88 -13.11 26.89
CA ILE A 83 25.48 -13.50 26.65
C ILE A 83 25.37 -14.99 26.28
N ALA A 84 26.28 -15.50 25.45
CA ALA A 84 26.42 -16.94 25.22
C ALA A 84 26.71 -17.73 26.52
N GLY A 85 27.33 -17.08 27.51
CA GLY A 85 27.62 -17.62 28.84
C GLY A 85 26.47 -17.59 29.85
N LEU A 86 25.32 -16.97 29.56
CA LEU A 86 24.19 -16.89 30.50
C LEU A 86 23.60 -18.27 30.83
N ASP A 87 23.22 -18.48 32.10
CA ASP A 87 22.74 -19.78 32.57
C ASP A 87 21.25 -19.98 32.25
N GLU A 88 20.92 -21.08 31.56
CA GLU A 88 19.56 -21.35 31.09
C GLU A 88 18.54 -21.62 32.21
N THR A 89 18.94 -21.72 33.47
CA THR A 89 18.04 -21.89 34.62
C THR A 89 18.02 -20.63 35.50
N ALA A 90 19.18 -20.13 35.91
CA ALA A 90 19.30 -19.00 36.84
C ALA A 90 18.98 -17.65 36.18
N ASP A 91 19.29 -17.47 34.89
CA ASP A 91 19.13 -16.19 34.20
C ASP A 91 17.79 -16.03 33.46
N GLN A 92 16.90 -17.04 33.50
CA GLN A 92 15.53 -16.89 32.98
C GLN A 92 14.75 -15.74 33.62
N ILE A 93 15.11 -15.37 34.87
CA ILE A 93 14.52 -14.26 35.62
C ILE A 93 14.61 -12.91 34.87
N LEU A 94 15.56 -12.78 33.93
CA LEU A 94 15.78 -11.56 33.15
C LEU A 94 14.65 -11.28 32.16
N ILE A 95 13.89 -12.30 31.73
CA ILE A 95 12.73 -12.14 30.82
C ILE A 95 11.38 -12.12 31.54
N ASP A 96 11.33 -12.28 32.87
CA ASP A 96 10.10 -12.29 33.68
C ASP A 96 9.11 -11.16 33.38
N PRO A 97 9.53 -9.89 33.21
CA PRO A 97 8.60 -8.79 32.92
C PRO A 97 7.74 -9.01 31.66
N ILE A 98 8.29 -9.63 30.62
CA ILE A 98 7.51 -10.06 29.44
C ILE A 98 6.84 -11.40 29.71
N TRP A 99 7.62 -12.37 30.21
CA TRP A 99 7.17 -13.76 30.33
C TRP A 99 5.86 -13.86 31.10
N ASN A 100 5.73 -13.11 32.20
CA ASN A 100 4.53 -13.13 33.02
C ASN A 100 3.27 -12.70 32.22
N LYS A 101 3.42 -11.77 31.26
CA LYS A 101 2.33 -11.37 30.34
C LYS A 101 1.99 -12.47 29.33
N ILE A 102 3.01 -13.19 28.86
CA ILE A 102 2.81 -14.33 27.96
C ILE A 102 2.09 -15.45 28.71
N SER A 103 2.56 -15.84 29.90
CA SER A 103 1.99 -16.93 30.70
C SER A 103 0.53 -16.71 31.09
N ASP A 104 0.15 -15.46 31.38
CA ASP A 104 -1.23 -15.07 31.71
C ASP A 104 -2.23 -15.33 30.54
N ASN A 105 -1.73 -15.55 29.32
CA ASN A 105 -2.52 -15.77 28.10
C ASN A 105 -2.28 -17.15 27.44
N LEU A 106 -1.44 -18.03 28.02
CA LEU A 106 -1.20 -19.37 27.48
C LEU A 106 -2.31 -20.36 27.87
N PRO A 107 -2.76 -21.24 26.97
CA PRO A 107 -3.60 -22.39 27.35
C PRO A 107 -2.91 -23.30 28.36
N GLU A 108 -3.68 -23.89 29.29
CA GLU A 108 -3.19 -24.83 30.31
C GLU A 108 -2.48 -26.07 29.74
N THR A 109 -2.72 -26.39 28.46
CA THR A 109 -2.09 -27.49 27.73
C THR A 109 -0.65 -27.21 27.27
N VAL A 110 -0.14 -25.98 27.46
CA VAL A 110 1.23 -25.59 27.12
C VAL A 110 2.15 -25.80 28.32
N ASP A 111 3.26 -26.53 28.13
CA ASP A 111 4.35 -26.56 29.11
C ASP A 111 5.00 -25.17 29.20
N GLN A 112 4.54 -24.40 30.17
CA GLN A 112 5.00 -23.04 30.44
C GLN A 112 6.49 -22.98 30.82
N ALA A 113 7.02 -24.00 31.51
CA ALA A 113 8.42 -24.03 31.91
C ALA A 113 9.33 -24.32 30.71
N GLN A 114 8.93 -25.26 29.85
CA GLN A 114 9.63 -25.52 28.59
C GLN A 114 9.57 -24.30 27.67
N LEU A 115 8.39 -23.69 27.47
CA LEU A 115 8.26 -22.52 26.59
C LEU A 115 9.06 -21.31 27.09
N LYS A 116 9.11 -21.05 28.41
CA LYS A 116 9.96 -20.01 29.00
C LYS A 116 11.44 -20.28 28.72
N THR A 117 11.87 -21.53 28.88
CA THR A 117 13.25 -21.95 28.60
C THR A 117 13.59 -21.75 27.11
N SER A 118 12.72 -22.17 26.20
CA SER A 118 12.92 -22.01 24.75
C SER A 118 12.87 -20.54 24.30
N LEU A 119 12.04 -19.69 24.93
CA LEU A 119 12.04 -18.24 24.72
C LEU A 119 13.36 -17.62 25.23
N PHE A 120 13.86 -18.03 26.39
CA PHE A 120 15.16 -17.58 26.89
C PHE A 120 16.30 -17.99 25.95
N ARG A 121 16.27 -19.20 25.39
CA ARG A 121 17.22 -19.65 24.35
C ARG A 121 17.15 -18.82 23.07
N LEU A 122 15.95 -18.47 22.60
CA LEU A 122 15.79 -17.60 21.42
C LEU A 122 16.40 -16.20 21.69
N VAL A 123 16.10 -15.61 22.84
CA VAL A 123 16.64 -14.30 23.26
C VAL A 123 18.17 -14.36 23.37
N LYS A 124 18.70 -15.41 23.99
CA LYS A 124 20.13 -15.69 24.11
C LYS A 124 20.79 -15.86 22.74
N ALA A 125 20.21 -16.66 21.84
CA ALA A 125 20.76 -16.92 20.51
C ALA A 125 20.77 -15.68 19.61
N VAL A 126 19.69 -14.90 19.57
CA VAL A 126 19.66 -13.62 18.83
C VAL A 126 20.64 -12.62 19.47
N GLY A 127 20.79 -12.62 20.80
CA GLY A 127 21.79 -11.82 21.51
C GLY A 127 23.22 -12.38 21.47
N SER A 128 23.48 -13.54 20.86
CA SER A 128 24.82 -14.12 20.79
C SER A 128 25.22 -14.57 19.38
N PHE A 129 24.48 -14.17 18.35
CA PHE A 129 24.83 -14.53 16.97
C PHE A 129 26.11 -13.84 16.52
N ARG A 130 26.78 -14.41 15.53
CA ARG A 130 28.00 -13.86 14.92
C ARG A 130 27.63 -13.22 13.59
N TYR A 131 28.10 -12.00 13.37
CA TYR A 131 28.07 -11.39 12.06
C TYR A 131 28.81 -12.29 11.08
N ASP A 132 28.06 -12.68 10.05
CA ASP A 132 28.50 -13.42 8.90
C ASP A 132 27.94 -12.66 7.68
N PRO A 133 28.78 -12.23 6.71
CA PRO A 133 28.30 -11.64 5.46
C PRO A 133 27.34 -12.52 4.66
N GLN A 134 27.31 -13.84 4.92
CA GLN A 134 26.36 -14.79 4.33
C GLN A 134 25.14 -15.08 5.22
N ALA A 135 25.07 -14.46 6.41
CA ALA A 135 23.99 -14.58 7.40
C ALA A 135 23.62 -16.02 7.80
N SER A 136 24.56 -16.97 7.76
CA SER A 136 24.30 -18.37 8.11
C SER A 136 23.93 -18.57 9.59
N ASP A 137 24.52 -17.80 10.51
CA ASP A 137 24.11 -17.74 11.92
C ASP A 137 22.66 -17.26 12.08
N LEU A 138 22.22 -16.29 11.25
CA LEU A 138 20.84 -15.80 11.26
C LEU A 138 19.88 -16.81 10.64
N GLU A 139 20.24 -17.47 9.55
CA GLU A 139 19.43 -18.55 8.96
C GLU A 139 19.32 -19.74 9.91
N ALA A 140 20.38 -20.05 10.67
CA ALA A 140 20.34 -21.08 11.71
C ALA A 140 19.32 -20.74 12.82
N ILE A 141 19.20 -19.46 13.22
CA ILE A 141 18.16 -18.99 14.12
C ILE A 141 16.78 -19.02 13.44
N ARG A 142 16.68 -18.58 12.19
CA ARG A 142 15.43 -18.48 11.40
C ARG A 142 14.80 -19.85 11.14
N ALA A 143 15.62 -20.84 10.82
CA ALA A 143 15.22 -22.20 10.52
C ALA A 143 15.00 -23.07 11.78
N ASN A 144 15.49 -22.67 12.95
CA ASN A 144 15.45 -23.48 14.18
C ASN A 144 13.99 -23.87 14.54
N PRO A 145 13.67 -25.18 14.60
CA PRO A 145 12.30 -25.64 14.87
C PRO A 145 11.83 -25.32 16.31
N GLU A 146 12.73 -25.28 17.31
CA GLU A 146 12.38 -24.88 18.68
C GLU A 146 11.93 -23.41 18.72
N PHE A 147 12.66 -22.53 18.03
CA PHE A 147 12.37 -21.10 18.00
C PHE A 147 11.11 -20.80 17.20
N ARG A 148 10.91 -21.47 16.05
CA ARG A 148 9.68 -21.37 15.25
C ARG A 148 8.46 -21.89 16.00
N ALA A 149 8.58 -23.00 16.74
CA ALA A 149 7.50 -23.49 17.60
C ALA A 149 7.21 -22.50 18.75
N THR A 150 8.25 -21.97 19.39
CA THR A 150 8.13 -20.98 20.48
C THR A 150 7.38 -19.73 20.03
N LEU A 151 7.81 -19.11 18.93
CA LEU A 151 7.14 -17.93 18.36
C LEU A 151 5.69 -18.25 17.97
N LYS A 152 5.42 -19.39 17.33
CA LYS A 152 4.06 -19.78 16.94
C LYS A 152 3.13 -19.94 18.15
N THR A 153 3.59 -20.54 19.23
CA THR A 153 2.81 -20.72 20.47
C THR A 153 2.48 -19.37 21.13
N ILE A 154 3.47 -18.48 21.22
CA ILE A 154 3.29 -17.12 21.76
C ILE A 154 2.32 -16.31 20.88
N ALA A 155 2.45 -16.42 19.56
CA ALA A 155 1.63 -15.67 18.62
C ALA A 155 0.17 -16.15 18.56
N ALA A 156 -0.06 -17.46 18.71
CA ALA A 156 -1.40 -18.02 18.87
C ALA A 156 -2.09 -17.49 20.16
N ALA A 157 -1.36 -17.38 21.27
CA ALA A 157 -1.87 -16.74 22.49
C ALA A 157 -2.12 -15.23 22.31
N GLY A 158 -1.33 -14.56 21.45
CA GLY A 158 -1.54 -13.16 21.03
C GLY A 158 -2.60 -12.98 19.93
N GLY A 159 -3.36 -14.01 19.57
CA GLY A 159 -4.48 -13.93 18.62
C GLY A 159 -4.11 -13.98 17.13
N ASP A 160 -2.84 -14.16 16.76
CA ASP A 160 -2.41 -14.29 15.36
C ASP A 160 -1.41 -15.46 15.19
N ALA A 161 -1.93 -16.63 14.82
CA ALA A 161 -1.12 -17.83 14.58
C ALA A 161 -0.30 -17.78 13.27
N SER A 162 -0.33 -16.67 12.51
CA SER A 162 0.37 -16.51 11.21
C SER A 162 1.79 -15.94 11.32
N ILE A 163 2.27 -15.60 12.53
CA ILE A 163 3.62 -15.04 12.66
C ILE A 163 4.70 -16.03 12.19
N ASN A 164 5.72 -15.47 11.57
CA ASN A 164 6.96 -16.16 11.23
C ASN A 164 8.16 -15.36 11.75
N MET A 165 9.38 -15.83 11.49
CA MET A 165 10.60 -15.10 11.90
C MET A 165 10.86 -13.88 11.02
N ASP A 166 10.41 -13.85 9.76
CA ASP A 166 10.58 -12.68 8.88
C ASP A 166 9.77 -11.48 9.41
N ASP A 167 8.56 -11.69 9.96
CA ASP A 167 7.76 -10.68 10.68
C ASP A 167 8.53 -10.07 11.90
N PHE A 168 9.30 -10.90 12.61
CA PHE A 168 10.16 -10.51 13.75
C PHE A 168 11.39 -9.73 13.25
N LEU A 169 12.03 -10.15 12.17
CA LEU A 169 13.19 -9.48 11.58
C LEU A 169 12.81 -8.13 10.93
N VAL A 170 11.64 -8.02 10.32
CA VAL A 170 11.09 -6.75 9.81
C VAL A 170 10.73 -5.78 10.95
N PHE A 171 10.24 -6.28 12.09
CA PHE A 171 10.09 -5.44 13.29
C PHE A 171 11.46 -4.91 13.79
N LEU A 172 12.52 -5.73 13.72
CA LEU A 172 13.86 -5.35 14.18
C LEU A 172 14.58 -4.35 13.27
N PHE A 173 14.66 -4.65 11.98
CA PHE A 173 15.56 -3.98 11.04
C PHE A 173 14.85 -3.32 9.86
N GLY A 174 13.52 -3.50 9.77
CA GLY A 174 12.72 -2.99 8.67
C GLY A 174 12.61 -3.95 7.48
N ASP A 175 11.92 -3.50 6.44
CA ASP A 175 11.79 -4.20 5.15
C ASP A 175 12.62 -3.56 4.03
N GLY A 176 13.44 -2.55 4.35
CA GLY A 176 14.22 -1.79 3.38
C GLY A 176 13.41 -0.85 2.47
N ALA A 177 12.10 -0.75 2.65
CA ALA A 177 11.21 0.04 1.79
C ALA A 177 10.33 1.02 2.60
N GLY A 178 9.34 0.51 3.33
CA GLY A 178 8.34 1.31 4.03
C GLY A 178 8.40 1.17 5.56
N LYS A 179 8.86 0.03 6.06
CA LYS A 179 8.98 -0.26 7.50
C LYS A 179 10.42 -0.06 7.91
N LYS A 180 10.66 0.86 8.84
CA LYS A 180 11.99 1.21 9.34
C LYS A 180 12.56 0.19 10.33
N GLY A 181 11.69 -0.58 10.98
CA GLY A 181 12.05 -1.38 12.16
C GLY A 181 12.66 -0.52 13.28
N VAL A 182 13.16 -1.17 14.33
CA VAL A 182 13.83 -0.49 15.46
C VAL A 182 15.13 0.17 15.01
N GLU A 183 15.94 -0.45 14.12
CA GLU A 183 17.19 0.18 13.62
C GLU A 183 16.94 1.50 12.89
N GLY A 184 16.10 1.51 11.86
CA GLY A 184 15.81 2.72 11.08
C GLY A 184 15.06 3.79 11.90
N THR A 185 14.40 3.39 12.98
CA THR A 185 13.77 4.31 13.94
C THR A 185 14.78 4.87 14.95
N VAL A 186 15.80 4.10 15.36
CA VAL A 186 16.97 4.65 16.08
C VAL A 186 17.70 5.65 15.18
N ALA A 187 17.96 5.31 13.91
CA ALA A 187 18.59 6.23 12.96
C ALA A 187 17.78 7.52 12.77
N GLU A 188 16.45 7.44 12.66
CA GLU A 188 15.54 8.60 12.62
C GLU A 188 15.61 9.47 13.90
N ILE A 189 15.65 8.85 15.08
CA ILE A 189 15.79 9.58 16.34
C ILE A 189 17.17 10.26 16.41
N LEU A 190 18.23 9.59 15.97
CA LEU A 190 19.58 10.17 15.91
C LEU A 190 19.65 11.33 14.90
N SER A 191 19.05 11.22 13.71
CA SER A 191 19.01 12.31 12.73
C SER A 191 18.16 13.51 13.17
N SER A 192 17.28 13.35 14.17
CA SER A 192 16.51 14.45 14.76
C SER A 192 17.20 15.18 15.91
N LYS A 193 18.34 14.67 16.40
CA LYS A 193 19.08 15.24 17.54
C LYS A 193 20.00 16.37 17.13
N SER A 194 20.17 17.35 18.01
CA SER A 194 21.25 18.33 17.85
C SER A 194 22.62 17.63 17.93
N VAL A 195 23.63 18.23 17.29
CA VAL A 195 25.00 17.70 17.32
C VAL A 195 25.53 17.54 18.74
N PHE A 196 25.16 18.47 19.63
CA PHE A 196 25.52 18.40 21.05
C PHE A 196 24.91 17.19 21.74
N GLU A 197 23.62 16.89 21.51
CA GLU A 197 23.01 15.66 22.02
C GLU A 197 23.65 14.40 21.44
N LEU A 198 23.99 14.38 20.15
CA LEU A 198 24.71 13.25 19.52
C LEU A 198 26.07 13.03 20.16
N PHE A 199 26.78 14.09 20.58
CA PHE A 199 28.01 13.95 21.35
C PHE A 199 27.76 13.55 22.81
N GLN A 200 26.67 14.00 23.43
CA GLN A 200 26.30 13.59 24.79
C GLN A 200 25.98 12.09 24.88
N LEU A 201 25.52 11.46 23.78
CA LEU A 201 25.36 10.00 23.74
C LEU A 201 26.69 9.23 23.84
N LEU A 202 27.83 9.82 23.47
CA LEU A 202 29.13 9.14 23.51
C LEU A 202 29.64 9.00 24.95
N GLY A 203 29.59 7.77 25.49
CA GLY A 203 29.86 7.51 26.91
C GLY A 203 28.61 7.58 27.79
N ASP A 204 27.45 8.01 27.28
CA ASP A 204 26.19 7.96 28.02
C ASP A 204 25.40 6.69 27.70
N LYS A 205 25.73 5.62 28.44
CA LYS A 205 24.98 4.36 28.46
C LYS A 205 23.48 4.57 28.67
N GLN A 206 23.08 5.55 29.49
CA GLN A 206 21.68 5.80 29.82
C GLN A 206 20.95 6.52 28.68
N GLY A 207 21.60 7.51 28.06
CA GLY A 207 21.13 8.22 26.88
C GLY A 207 20.94 7.31 25.67
N ILE A 208 21.91 6.44 25.37
CA ILE A 208 21.80 5.46 24.27
C ILE A 208 20.66 4.46 24.55
N THR A 209 20.57 3.95 25.79
CA THR A 209 19.48 3.07 26.21
C THR A 209 18.11 3.79 26.11
N ALA A 210 18.04 5.08 26.41
CA ALA A 210 16.82 5.87 26.25
C ALA A 210 16.43 6.08 24.78
N VAL A 211 17.38 6.27 23.86
CA VAL A 211 17.12 6.32 22.41
C VAL A 211 16.55 4.99 21.90
N LEU A 212 17.17 3.86 22.26
CA LEU A 212 16.68 2.54 21.88
C LEU A 212 15.28 2.25 22.44
N LEU A 213 15.06 2.52 23.73
CA LEU A 213 13.75 2.34 24.36
C LEU A 213 12.67 3.25 23.73
N LEU A 214 13.02 4.46 23.30
CA LEU A 214 12.10 5.36 22.59
C LEU A 214 11.77 4.86 21.18
N ALA A 215 12.77 4.38 20.43
CA ALA A 215 12.55 3.76 19.12
C ALA A 215 11.61 2.56 19.22
N THR A 216 11.83 1.72 20.25
CA THR A 216 11.01 0.53 20.49
C THR A 216 9.60 0.91 21.00
N GLU A 217 9.45 1.99 21.79
CA GLU A 217 8.12 2.52 22.23
C GLU A 217 7.28 3.02 21.06
N LYS A 218 7.88 3.72 20.10
CA LYS A 218 7.17 4.13 18.88
C LYS A 218 6.57 2.91 18.17
N LEU A 219 7.39 1.91 17.87
CA LEU A 219 7.02 0.78 17.00
C LEU A 219 5.98 -0.18 17.62
N LEU A 220 5.86 -0.24 18.95
CA LEU A 220 4.79 -1.00 19.61
C LEU A 220 3.50 -0.22 19.89
N THR A 221 3.47 1.05 19.49
CA THR A 221 2.19 1.72 19.18
C THR A 221 1.76 1.54 17.72
N GLU A 222 2.64 1.03 16.84
CA GLU A 222 2.36 0.77 15.42
C GLU A 222 1.85 -0.66 15.16
N THR A 223 0.84 -1.11 15.92
CA THR A 223 0.23 -2.46 15.81
C THR A 223 -0.27 -2.80 14.41
N ASN A 224 -0.69 -1.79 13.64
CA ASN A 224 -1.21 -1.97 12.27
C ASN A 224 -0.08 -2.17 11.24
N ASN A 225 1.15 -1.72 11.54
CA ASN A 225 2.29 -1.79 10.62
C ASN A 225 3.12 -3.07 10.84
N TYR A 226 3.19 -3.54 12.09
CA TYR A 226 4.00 -4.69 12.49
C TYR A 226 3.14 -5.72 13.24
N LYS A 227 2.95 -6.92 12.65
CA LYS A 227 2.25 -8.03 13.32
C LYS A 227 2.83 -8.34 14.70
N PHE A 228 4.16 -8.30 14.81
CA PHE A 228 4.87 -8.53 16.06
C PHE A 228 4.43 -7.56 17.18
N SER A 229 4.22 -6.28 16.84
CA SER A 229 3.67 -5.27 17.77
C SER A 229 2.22 -5.58 18.16
N SER A 230 1.39 -6.01 17.21
CA SER A 230 0.00 -6.42 17.47
C SER A 230 -0.07 -7.58 18.47
N ILE A 231 0.70 -8.65 18.23
CA ILE A 231 0.78 -9.84 19.09
C ILE A 231 1.21 -9.48 20.52
N LEU A 232 2.28 -8.68 20.69
CA LEU A 232 2.70 -8.26 22.02
C LEU A 232 1.71 -7.32 22.71
N SER A 233 0.98 -6.48 21.95
CA SER A 233 -0.09 -5.64 22.49
C SER A 233 -1.27 -6.49 23.00
N ASN A 234 -1.66 -7.53 22.25
CA ASN A 234 -2.75 -8.45 22.64
C ASN A 234 -2.40 -9.27 23.88
N LEU A 235 -1.14 -9.68 24.01
CA LEU A 235 -0.59 -10.33 25.21
C LEU A 235 -0.42 -9.37 26.40
N GLY A 236 -0.67 -8.07 26.24
CA GLY A 236 -0.58 -7.07 27.32
C GLY A 236 0.84 -6.70 27.73
N VAL A 237 1.84 -6.84 26.84
CA VAL A 237 3.23 -6.46 27.10
C VAL A 237 3.40 -4.94 26.98
N THR A 238 3.92 -4.30 28.03
CA THR A 238 3.90 -2.82 28.17
C THR A 238 5.29 -2.17 28.11
N SER A 239 5.33 -0.84 27.89
CA SER A 239 6.60 -0.11 27.74
C SER A 239 7.49 -0.12 28.99
N GLN A 240 6.90 -0.44 30.15
CA GLN A 240 7.62 -0.53 31.42
C GLN A 240 8.12 -1.94 31.71
N ASP A 241 7.37 -2.99 31.34
CA ASP A 241 7.87 -4.38 31.37
C ASP A 241 9.16 -4.48 30.56
N VAL A 242 9.24 -3.68 29.51
CA VAL A 242 10.40 -3.63 28.64
C VAL A 242 11.62 -3.00 29.24
N ARG A 243 11.43 -1.79 29.76
CA ARG A 243 12.47 -1.07 30.46
C ARG A 243 13.04 -1.94 31.59
N ALA A 244 12.18 -2.71 32.27
CA ALA A 244 12.59 -3.68 33.29
C ALA A 244 13.49 -4.81 32.74
N THR A 245 13.09 -5.51 31.67
CA THR A 245 13.92 -6.57 31.07
C THR A 245 15.26 -6.05 30.55
N VAL A 246 15.28 -4.94 29.78
CA VAL A 246 16.54 -4.37 29.26
C VAL A 246 17.47 -3.99 30.41
N LEU A 247 16.97 -3.27 31.42
CA LEU A 247 17.77 -2.91 32.60
C LEU A 247 18.21 -4.14 33.40
N GLY A 248 17.40 -5.20 33.46
CA GLY A 248 17.75 -6.46 34.12
C GLY A 248 18.99 -7.10 33.50
N PHE A 249 19.04 -7.22 32.17
CA PHE A 249 20.24 -7.69 31.47
C PHE A 249 21.42 -6.71 31.61
N GLN A 250 21.20 -5.39 31.51
CA GLN A 250 22.26 -4.37 31.68
C GLN A 250 22.83 -4.29 33.13
N VAL A 251 22.16 -4.90 34.10
CA VAL A 251 22.64 -5.09 35.48
C VAL A 251 23.34 -6.45 35.66
N LYS A 252 23.00 -7.45 34.84
CA LYS A 252 23.62 -8.78 34.83
C LYS A 252 24.95 -8.81 34.07
N LEU A 253 25.00 -8.14 32.92
CA LEU A 253 26.11 -8.13 31.97
C LEU A 253 27.11 -7.02 32.36
N LYS A 254 28.40 -7.29 32.15
CA LYS A 254 29.50 -6.38 32.50
C LYS A 254 30.14 -5.74 31.28
N GLN A 255 30.11 -6.46 30.15
CA GLN A 255 30.70 -6.04 28.90
C GLN A 255 29.74 -5.20 28.05
N ASP A 256 28.55 -4.88 28.58
CA ASP A 256 27.54 -4.15 27.83
C ASP A 256 28.01 -2.70 27.58
N GLU A 257 28.53 -2.00 28.58
CA GLU A 257 28.95 -0.59 28.47
C GLU A 257 30.12 -0.35 27.50
N PRO A 258 31.21 -1.13 27.49
CA PRO A 258 32.24 -1.02 26.44
C PRO A 258 31.65 -1.25 25.05
N ALA A 259 30.82 -2.29 24.89
CA ALA A 259 30.20 -2.65 23.62
C ALA A 259 29.16 -1.61 23.13
N ILE A 260 28.37 -1.01 24.05
CA ILE A 260 27.46 0.13 23.80
C ILE A 260 28.24 1.26 23.12
N ASN A 261 29.40 1.60 23.69
CA ASN A 261 30.22 2.71 23.22
C ASN A 261 30.90 2.40 21.88
N ALA A 262 31.52 1.23 21.75
CA ALA A 262 32.11 0.73 20.51
C ALA A 262 31.13 0.79 19.34
N MET A 263 29.90 0.32 19.56
CA MET A 263 28.88 0.27 18.52
C MET A 263 28.26 1.62 18.21
N THR A 264 28.09 2.51 19.19
CA THR A 264 27.66 3.90 18.96
C THR A 264 28.66 4.65 18.09
N VAL A 265 29.96 4.44 18.31
CA VAL A 265 31.02 4.97 17.44
C VAL A 265 30.95 4.36 16.04
N ALA A 266 30.68 3.05 15.90
CA ALA A 266 30.49 2.40 14.59
C ALA A 266 29.27 2.96 13.82
N TYR A 267 28.14 3.20 14.49
CA TYR A 267 26.97 3.87 13.89
C TYR A 267 27.33 5.26 13.36
N ILE A 268 27.95 6.10 14.22
CA ILE A 268 28.41 7.44 13.85
C ILE A 268 29.39 7.40 12.66
N ARG A 269 30.35 6.47 12.66
CA ARG A 269 31.32 6.27 11.59
C ARG A 269 30.66 5.80 10.29
N SER A 270 29.64 4.93 10.35
CA SER A 270 28.84 4.51 9.18
C SER A 270 28.05 5.67 8.56
N ALA A 271 27.61 6.62 9.38
CA ALA A 271 26.83 7.78 8.98
C ALA A 271 27.66 9.05 8.68
N ALA A 272 28.98 9.00 8.89
CA ALA A 272 29.87 10.13 8.65
C ALA A 272 30.09 10.36 7.14
N ARG A 273 29.92 11.60 6.69
CA ARG A 273 30.18 12.04 5.31
C ARG A 273 30.99 13.34 5.35
N SER A 274 32.06 13.42 4.56
CA SER A 274 32.92 14.60 4.51
C SER A 274 32.44 15.64 3.50
N THR A 275 32.48 16.91 3.89
CA THR A 275 32.39 18.07 2.98
C THR A 275 33.73 18.78 2.95
N VAL A 276 34.15 19.27 1.78
CA VAL A 276 35.45 19.94 1.57
C VAL A 276 35.28 21.26 0.86
N VAL A 277 35.99 22.29 1.31
CA VAL A 277 36.15 23.56 0.58
C VAL A 277 37.59 23.63 0.07
N ILE A 278 37.77 23.78 -1.23
CA ILE A 278 39.07 23.85 -1.91
C ILE A 278 39.36 25.33 -2.23
N SER A 279 40.61 25.77 -2.11
CA SER A 279 41.04 27.12 -2.50
C SER A 279 41.21 27.25 -4.02
N GLU A 280 41.11 28.47 -4.56
CA GLU A 280 41.32 28.76 -5.99
C GLU A 280 42.66 28.26 -6.54
N ASP A 281 43.68 28.18 -5.68
CA ASP A 281 45.04 27.71 -5.99
C ASP A 281 45.22 26.19 -5.79
N GLY A 282 44.21 25.46 -5.31
CA GLY A 282 44.25 24.04 -4.97
C GLY A 282 45.22 23.64 -3.84
N LEU A 283 45.99 24.60 -3.29
CA LEU A 283 47.02 24.36 -2.28
C LEU A 283 46.43 24.07 -0.90
N LYS A 284 45.12 24.30 -0.69
CA LYS A 284 44.44 24.18 0.60
C LYS A 284 43.05 23.57 0.45
N HIS A 285 42.81 22.48 1.17
CA HIS A 285 41.48 21.88 1.37
C HIS A 285 41.04 22.10 2.82
N VAL A 286 39.77 22.39 3.07
CA VAL A 286 39.20 22.51 4.43
C VAL A 286 38.10 21.48 4.60
N TYR A 287 38.39 20.41 5.33
CA TYR A 287 37.46 19.31 5.59
C TYR A 287 36.58 19.57 6.81
N SER A 288 35.30 19.26 6.65
CA SER A 288 34.27 19.19 7.68
C SER A 288 33.56 17.84 7.56
N LEU A 289 32.87 17.40 8.62
CA LEU A 289 32.05 16.20 8.60
C LEU A 289 30.59 16.56 8.81
N ASN A 290 29.70 15.73 8.28
CA ASN A 290 28.30 15.66 8.63
C ASN A 290 28.01 14.23 9.12
N ILE A 291 27.22 14.07 10.18
CA ILE A 291 26.72 12.78 10.67
C ILE A 291 25.21 12.84 10.58
N TYR A 292 24.57 11.90 9.88
CA TYR A 292 23.12 11.94 9.59
C TYR A 292 22.62 13.27 8.99
N GLY A 293 23.45 13.93 8.18
CA GLY A 293 23.17 15.24 7.57
C GLY A 293 23.43 16.44 8.47
N ILE A 294 23.93 16.24 9.70
CA ILE A 294 24.14 17.30 10.69
C ILE A 294 25.63 17.64 10.80
N GLY A 295 25.98 18.91 10.54
CA GLY A 295 27.37 19.39 10.48
C GLY A 295 28.09 19.35 11.82
N VAL A 296 29.22 18.64 11.86
CA VAL A 296 30.02 18.36 13.06
C VAL A 296 30.95 19.55 13.37
N PRO A 297 30.77 20.27 14.51
CA PRO A 297 31.63 21.40 14.86
C PRO A 297 33.10 21.01 14.96
N ALA A 298 33.97 21.78 14.33
CA ALA A 298 35.42 21.53 14.32
C ALA A 298 36.05 21.46 15.73
N LEU A 299 35.43 22.07 16.75
CA LEU A 299 35.86 22.00 18.14
C LEU A 299 35.70 20.62 18.79
N ALA A 300 34.87 19.74 18.22
CA ALA A 300 34.71 18.35 18.65
C ALA A 300 35.58 17.37 17.85
N LEU A 301 36.24 17.85 16.79
CA LEU A 301 37.10 17.05 15.92
C LEU A 301 38.57 17.33 16.22
N GLN A 302 39.37 16.26 16.21
CA GLN A 302 40.82 16.33 16.11
C GLN A 302 41.22 15.69 14.77
N TRP A 303 41.51 16.53 13.78
CA TRP A 303 42.06 16.10 12.51
C TRP A 303 43.57 15.86 12.60
N SER A 304 44.06 14.85 11.89
CA SER A 304 45.48 14.48 11.82
C SER A 304 45.85 13.77 10.50
N LYS A 305 47.13 13.83 10.12
CA LYS A 305 47.70 12.98 9.05
C LYS A 305 48.13 11.64 9.64
N VAL A 306 47.73 10.54 9.01
CA VAL A 306 48.14 9.17 9.36
C VAL A 306 49.34 8.72 8.53
N SER A 307 49.30 8.97 7.22
CA SER A 307 50.35 8.54 6.27
C SER A 307 50.39 9.43 5.02
N GLY A 308 51.31 9.14 4.10
CA GLY A 308 51.48 9.84 2.81
C GLY A 308 52.56 10.92 2.82
N SER A 309 52.48 11.85 1.85
CA SER A 309 53.56 12.80 1.55
C SER A 309 53.97 13.66 2.75
N ALA A 310 55.26 14.00 2.83
CA ALA A 310 55.80 14.94 3.80
C ALA A 310 55.23 16.36 3.62
N ASP A 311 54.93 16.76 2.39
CA ASP A 311 54.52 18.12 2.02
C ASP A 311 53.13 18.49 2.53
N ILE A 312 52.22 17.51 2.63
CA ILE A 312 50.90 17.72 3.22
C ILE A 312 51.03 17.99 4.72
N LYS A 313 50.52 19.15 5.14
CA LYS A 313 50.27 19.51 6.54
C LYS A 313 48.77 19.39 6.82
N VAL A 314 48.40 18.89 7.98
CA VAL A 314 47.01 18.78 8.45
C VAL A 314 46.92 19.52 9.78
N ALA A 315 46.10 20.58 9.82
CA ALA A 315 45.75 21.29 11.03
C ALA A 315 44.55 20.62 11.73
N THR A 316 44.45 20.79 13.05
CA THR A 316 43.44 20.12 13.88
C THR A 316 42.00 20.46 13.53
N ASN A 317 41.77 21.59 12.84
CA ASN A 317 40.46 22.06 12.36
C ASN A 317 40.03 21.45 11.01
N GLY A 318 40.80 20.52 10.44
CA GLY A 318 40.50 19.91 9.13
C GLY A 318 41.08 20.66 7.92
N THR A 319 41.85 21.74 8.14
CA THR A 319 42.60 22.38 7.05
C THR A 319 43.80 21.53 6.67
N VAL A 320 43.86 21.09 5.43
CA VAL A 320 44.94 20.34 4.79
C VAL A 320 45.61 21.27 3.78
N THR A 321 46.94 21.30 3.73
CA THR A 321 47.68 22.19 2.80
C THR A 321 48.95 21.56 2.23
N ILE A 322 49.28 21.90 0.98
CA ILE A 322 50.62 21.72 0.38
C ILE A 322 51.34 23.08 0.22
N PRO A 323 52.68 23.13 0.09
CA PRO A 323 53.41 24.36 -0.18
C PRO A 323 53.20 24.88 -1.62
N GLU A 324 53.32 26.19 -1.81
CA GLU A 324 53.52 26.79 -3.14
C GLU A 324 54.68 26.10 -3.88
N GLY A 325 54.45 25.72 -5.14
CA GLY A 325 55.44 25.03 -5.98
C GLY A 325 55.47 23.50 -5.85
N VAL A 326 54.61 22.89 -5.03
CA VAL A 326 54.34 21.44 -5.08
C VAL A 326 53.12 21.22 -5.99
N GLU A 327 53.31 20.57 -7.14
CA GLU A 327 52.24 20.37 -8.13
C GLU A 327 51.11 19.49 -7.60
N SER A 328 51.41 18.39 -6.91
CA SER A 328 50.41 17.54 -6.26
C SER A 328 51.02 16.70 -5.14
N ALA A 329 50.22 16.32 -4.14
CA ALA A 329 50.59 15.36 -3.11
C ALA A 329 49.36 14.66 -2.50
N SER A 330 49.55 13.44 -1.98
CA SER A 330 48.49 12.62 -1.36
C SER A 330 48.82 12.22 0.08
N ALA A 331 47.80 12.10 0.92
CA ALA A 331 47.91 11.68 2.32
C ALA A 331 46.62 11.04 2.85
N VAL A 332 46.75 10.08 3.77
CA VAL A 332 45.61 9.59 4.56
C VAL A 332 45.38 10.56 5.72
N ILE A 333 44.20 11.17 5.75
CA ILE A 333 43.74 12.04 6.84
C ILE A 333 42.69 11.31 7.68
N GLN A 334 42.71 11.58 8.98
CA GLN A 334 41.85 10.94 9.96
C GLN A 334 41.26 12.00 10.89
N ALA A 335 39.95 11.93 11.11
CA ALA A 335 39.23 12.73 12.10
C ALA A 335 38.86 11.87 13.31
N LYS A 336 39.32 12.28 14.48
CA LYS A 336 38.91 11.69 15.76
C LYS A 336 37.86 12.57 16.41
N LEU A 337 36.81 11.95 16.93
CA LEU A 337 35.79 12.60 17.74
C LEU A 337 36.25 12.64 19.20
N ILE A 338 36.33 13.84 19.75
CA ILE A 338 36.77 14.09 21.12
C ILE A 338 35.61 13.77 22.07
N ASN A 339 35.81 12.85 23.03
CA ASN A 339 34.77 12.52 24.01
C ASN A 339 34.64 13.68 25.03
N PRO A 340 33.45 14.31 25.17
CA PRO A 340 33.24 15.45 26.08
C PRO A 340 33.31 15.08 27.57
N TYR A 341 33.18 13.80 27.93
CA TYR A 341 33.27 13.30 29.30
C TYR A 341 34.68 12.78 29.66
N GLY A 342 35.62 12.83 28.71
CA GLY A 342 36.95 12.22 28.82
C GLY A 342 37.02 10.79 28.28
N GLY A 343 38.24 10.28 28.11
CA GLY A 343 38.51 9.03 27.40
C GLY A 343 39.38 9.26 26.16
N SER A 344 39.64 8.20 25.38
CA SER A 344 40.36 8.31 24.11
C SER A 344 39.45 8.90 23.02
N ALA A 345 39.99 9.82 22.20
CA ALA A 345 39.28 10.33 21.03
C ALA A 345 39.19 9.22 19.98
N LYS A 346 37.97 8.84 19.59
CA LYS A 346 37.70 7.69 18.70
C LYS A 346 37.67 8.12 17.24
N VAL A 347 38.24 7.31 16.34
CA VAL A 347 38.23 7.59 14.89
C VAL A 347 36.80 7.49 14.36
N ILE A 348 36.33 8.49 13.63
CA ILE A 348 34.99 8.48 12.98
C ILE A 348 35.03 8.74 11.47
N TYR A 349 36.18 9.10 10.92
CA TYR A 349 36.41 9.25 9.49
C TYR A 349 37.90 9.07 9.20
N GLU A 350 38.21 8.30 8.16
CA GLU A 350 39.55 8.17 7.60
C GLU A 350 39.43 8.04 6.07
N LYS A 351 40.26 8.78 5.33
CA LYS A 351 40.29 8.72 3.86
C LYS A 351 41.64 9.20 3.33
N GLU A 352 42.08 8.63 2.23
CA GLU A 352 43.11 9.24 1.38
C GLU A 352 42.55 10.48 0.68
N VAL A 353 43.35 11.55 0.66
CA VAL A 353 43.06 12.80 -0.04
C VAL A 353 44.29 13.24 -0.83
N THR A 354 44.05 13.79 -2.01
CA THR A 354 45.07 14.41 -2.87
C THR A 354 44.79 15.91 -2.94
N LEU A 355 45.83 16.72 -2.80
CA LEU A 355 45.81 18.15 -3.09
C LEU A 355 46.65 18.35 -4.35
N THR A 356 46.18 19.19 -5.28
CA THR A 356 46.86 19.52 -6.54
C THR A 356 46.85 21.03 -6.69
N ALA A 357 48.01 21.64 -6.94
CA ALA A 357 48.10 23.06 -7.21
C ALA A 357 47.37 23.37 -8.52
N ALA A 358 46.41 24.31 -8.48
CA ALA A 358 45.53 24.65 -9.57
C ALA A 358 46.26 25.43 -10.70
N GLY A 359 47.04 24.69 -11.48
CA GLY A 359 47.39 25.06 -12.85
C GLY A 359 46.23 24.81 -13.84
N GLU A 360 45.13 24.22 -13.37
CA GLU A 360 43.95 23.92 -14.16
C GLU A 360 43.25 25.23 -14.59
N GLU A 361 43.26 25.47 -15.89
CA GLU A 361 42.31 26.37 -16.53
C GLU A 361 40.90 25.87 -16.22
N THR A 362 39.93 26.77 -15.99
CA THR A 362 38.53 26.36 -15.81
C THR A 362 38.10 25.59 -17.05
N GLU A 363 37.64 24.35 -16.91
CA GLU A 363 37.11 23.59 -18.06
C GLU A 363 35.61 23.84 -18.19
N PHE A 364 35.19 24.35 -19.36
CA PHE A 364 33.78 24.46 -19.69
C PHE A 364 33.20 23.07 -20.04
N PRO A 365 32.05 22.67 -19.46
CA PRO A 365 31.42 21.35 -19.69
C PRO A 365 30.77 21.26 -21.10
N ALA A 366 31.60 21.20 -22.14
CA ALA A 366 31.16 21.25 -23.53
C ALA A 366 30.10 20.19 -23.85
N GLU A 367 30.23 18.96 -23.34
CA GLU A 367 29.26 17.87 -23.54
C GLU A 367 27.87 18.20 -22.94
N GLN A 368 27.82 18.64 -21.68
CA GLN A 368 26.56 18.98 -21.01
C GLN A 368 25.91 20.24 -21.62
N PHE A 369 26.73 21.19 -22.10
CA PHE A 369 26.25 22.34 -22.86
C PHE A 369 25.69 21.92 -24.22
N LEU A 370 26.37 21.03 -24.95
CA LEU A 370 25.87 20.45 -26.19
C LEU A 370 24.55 19.71 -25.97
N GLU A 371 24.38 18.96 -24.88
CA GLU A 371 23.11 18.30 -24.56
C GLU A 371 21.97 19.32 -24.40
N ARG A 372 22.19 20.38 -23.59
CA ARG A 372 21.21 21.47 -23.43
C ARG A 372 20.89 22.17 -24.75
N MET A 373 21.91 22.40 -25.59
CA MET A 373 21.75 23.03 -26.91
C MET A 373 21.10 22.09 -27.94
N ASN A 374 21.34 20.78 -27.87
CA ASN A 374 20.68 19.79 -28.73
C ASN A 374 19.19 19.73 -28.41
N LYS A 375 18.85 19.61 -27.12
CA LYS A 375 17.46 19.63 -26.62
C LYS A 375 16.72 20.90 -27.08
N LEU A 376 17.39 22.04 -27.05
CA LEU A 376 16.86 23.33 -27.53
C LEU A 376 16.77 23.40 -29.06
N HIS A 377 17.70 22.78 -29.79
CA HIS A 377 17.69 22.70 -31.25
C HIS A 377 16.61 21.75 -31.78
N GLU A 378 16.47 20.55 -31.22
CA GLU A 378 15.39 19.61 -31.50
C GLU A 378 14.02 20.24 -31.20
N ALA A 379 13.91 20.92 -30.06
CA ALA A 379 12.72 21.71 -29.75
C ALA A 379 12.46 22.76 -30.84
N LEU A 380 13.46 23.57 -31.23
CA LEU A 380 13.29 24.59 -32.29
C LEU A 380 12.86 23.97 -33.63
N LEU A 381 13.44 22.83 -34.03
CA LEU A 381 13.10 22.08 -35.25
C LEU A 381 11.68 21.49 -35.22
N ALA A 382 11.18 21.08 -34.06
CA ALA A 382 9.79 20.64 -33.85
C ALA A 382 8.77 21.79 -33.84
N GLY A 383 9.20 23.02 -34.17
CA GLY A 383 8.37 24.23 -34.21
C GLY A 383 7.89 24.62 -35.61
N ASP A 384 7.78 25.94 -35.79
CA ASP A 384 7.52 26.54 -37.09
C ASP A 384 8.87 26.68 -37.84
N PRO A 385 8.98 26.26 -39.12
CA PRO A 385 10.19 26.47 -39.91
C PRO A 385 10.64 27.94 -40.00
N ALA A 386 9.72 28.91 -39.79
CA ALA A 386 10.08 30.32 -39.66
C ALA A 386 10.94 30.60 -38.41
N ASP A 387 10.64 29.96 -37.27
CA ASP A 387 11.36 30.14 -36.00
C ASP A 387 12.84 29.71 -36.17
N VAL A 388 13.07 28.59 -36.85
CA VAL A 388 14.42 28.11 -37.22
C VAL A 388 15.16 29.12 -38.08
N GLN A 389 14.47 29.76 -39.02
CA GLN A 389 15.09 30.71 -39.94
C GLN A 389 15.40 32.06 -39.26
N ASP A 390 14.57 32.55 -38.34
CA ASP A 390 14.83 33.80 -37.64
C ASP A 390 16.03 33.71 -36.68
N VAL A 391 16.22 32.58 -36.00
CA VAL A 391 17.44 32.33 -35.21
C VAL A 391 18.70 32.34 -36.08
N ARG A 392 18.64 31.73 -37.27
CA ARG A 392 19.74 31.80 -38.25
C ARG A 392 19.97 33.24 -38.73
N ASN A 393 18.91 33.97 -39.05
CA ASN A 393 18.99 35.35 -39.51
C ASN A 393 19.72 36.25 -38.50
N ALA A 394 19.45 36.12 -37.20
CA ALA A 394 20.11 36.90 -36.15
C ALA A 394 21.58 36.52 -35.95
N ARG A 395 21.88 35.22 -35.89
CA ARG A 395 23.26 34.71 -35.82
C ARG A 395 24.11 35.22 -36.99
N ASP A 396 23.57 35.18 -38.20
CA ASP A 396 24.25 35.62 -39.41
C ASP A 396 24.43 37.15 -39.43
N GLU A 397 23.49 37.91 -38.86
CA GLU A 397 23.61 39.36 -38.66
C GLU A 397 24.71 39.72 -37.63
N ILE A 398 24.85 38.93 -36.55
CA ILE A 398 25.96 39.07 -35.58
C ILE A 398 27.30 38.74 -36.24
N ALA A 399 27.38 37.63 -36.99
CA ALA A 399 28.59 37.24 -37.71
C ALA A 399 29.06 38.32 -38.70
N ALA A 400 28.12 39.03 -39.33
CA ALA A 400 28.36 40.12 -40.27
C ALA A 400 28.80 41.46 -39.62
N LEU A 401 28.89 41.56 -38.29
CA LEU A 401 29.34 42.78 -37.62
C LEU A 401 30.84 43.05 -37.88
N ASP A 402 31.11 44.10 -38.64
CA ASP A 402 32.46 44.65 -38.86
C ASP A 402 33.09 45.14 -37.55
N ALA A 403 34.32 44.69 -37.27
CA ALA A 403 35.07 45.08 -36.09
C ALA A 403 35.38 46.59 -36.02
N THR A 404 35.48 47.28 -37.16
CA THR A 404 35.83 48.71 -37.22
C THR A 404 34.73 49.59 -36.64
N THR A 405 33.48 49.31 -36.99
CA THR A 405 32.28 50.04 -36.54
C THR A 405 31.55 49.36 -35.40
N GLY A 406 31.81 48.07 -35.14
CA GLY A 406 31.24 47.28 -34.05
C GLY A 406 31.91 47.54 -32.70
N GLN A 407 33.21 47.85 -32.67
CA GLN A 407 33.95 48.17 -31.43
C GLN A 407 33.35 49.33 -30.60
N ALA A 408 32.52 50.19 -31.19
CA ALA A 408 31.81 51.24 -30.46
C ALA A 408 30.77 50.67 -29.46
N LEU A 409 30.28 49.44 -29.66
CA LEU A 409 29.35 48.76 -28.74
C LEU A 409 30.02 48.40 -27.40
N LEU A 410 31.34 48.20 -27.39
CA LEU A 410 32.12 47.92 -26.18
C LEU A 410 32.51 49.16 -25.39
N ASP A 411 32.16 50.38 -25.82
CA ASP A 411 32.59 51.61 -25.14
C ASP A 411 32.25 51.69 -23.64
N PRO A 412 31.07 51.25 -23.15
CA PRO A 412 30.76 51.21 -21.72
C PRO A 412 31.81 50.43 -20.91
N LEU A 413 32.12 49.20 -21.34
CA LEU A 413 33.11 48.32 -20.71
C LEU A 413 34.53 48.85 -20.91
N TRP A 414 34.87 49.25 -22.14
CA TRP A 414 36.23 49.60 -22.52
C TRP A 414 36.77 50.83 -21.78
N ARG A 415 35.89 51.78 -21.45
CA ARG A 415 36.25 52.96 -20.63
C ARG A 415 36.67 52.60 -19.20
N LYS A 416 36.27 51.42 -18.68
CA LYS A 416 36.69 50.87 -17.38
C LYS A 416 37.97 50.03 -17.49
N ILE A 417 38.09 49.22 -18.54
CA ILE A 417 39.25 48.33 -18.80
C ILE A 417 40.50 49.13 -19.20
N ALA A 418 40.38 50.04 -20.17
CA ALA A 418 41.52 50.70 -20.80
C ALA A 418 42.45 51.49 -19.85
N PRO A 419 41.98 52.15 -18.77
CA PRO A 419 42.85 52.80 -17.78
C PRO A 419 43.71 51.82 -16.96
N LYS A 420 43.30 50.56 -16.83
CA LYS A 420 43.93 49.56 -15.95
C LYS A 420 44.94 48.67 -16.68
N LEU A 421 44.82 48.54 -18.00
CA LEU A 421 45.78 47.83 -18.85
C LEU A 421 47.20 48.43 -18.76
N PRO A 422 48.26 47.60 -18.72
CA PRO A 422 49.65 48.06 -18.61
C PRO A 422 50.04 48.94 -19.80
N ALA A 423 51.02 49.83 -19.60
CA ALA A 423 51.43 50.82 -20.60
C ALA A 423 52.04 50.21 -21.89
N SER A 424 52.47 48.95 -21.84
CA SER A 424 52.96 48.17 -22.98
C SER A 424 51.87 47.50 -23.82
N ALA A 425 50.61 47.50 -23.37
CA ALA A 425 49.52 46.84 -24.06
C ALA A 425 49.00 47.66 -25.25
N ASP A 426 48.85 47.04 -26.42
CA ASP A 426 48.12 47.63 -27.54
C ASP A 426 46.62 47.67 -27.24
N LYS A 427 46.16 48.84 -26.80
CA LYS A 427 44.76 49.08 -26.41
C LYS A 427 43.82 49.08 -27.62
N ALA A 428 44.31 49.28 -28.84
CA ALA A 428 43.47 49.15 -30.03
C ALA A 428 43.31 47.68 -30.42
N LYS A 429 44.40 46.91 -30.48
CA LYS A 429 44.34 45.45 -30.76
C LYS A 429 43.52 44.70 -29.71
N LEU A 430 43.69 45.00 -28.42
CA LEU A 430 42.90 44.35 -27.36
C LEU A 430 41.41 44.68 -27.44
N LYS A 431 41.01 45.92 -27.78
CA LYS A 431 39.59 46.25 -27.98
C LYS A 431 38.99 45.51 -29.18
N ALA A 432 39.74 45.42 -30.28
CA ALA A 432 39.32 44.68 -31.47
C ALA A 432 39.19 43.18 -31.19
N SER A 433 40.17 42.56 -30.52
CA SER A 433 40.13 41.14 -30.18
C SER A 433 39.04 40.81 -29.16
N LEU A 434 38.79 41.69 -28.18
CA LEU A 434 37.64 41.54 -27.26
C LEU A 434 36.30 41.65 -28.01
N PHE A 435 36.20 42.50 -29.03
CA PHE A 435 34.99 42.56 -29.87
C PHE A 435 34.80 41.25 -30.67
N GLU A 436 35.87 40.68 -31.21
CA GLU A 436 35.79 39.38 -31.91
C GLU A 436 35.42 38.23 -30.96
N VAL A 437 35.83 38.25 -29.68
CA VAL A 437 35.35 37.31 -28.66
C VAL A 437 33.83 37.41 -28.47
N PHE A 438 33.30 38.62 -28.24
CA PHE A 438 31.85 38.82 -28.11
C PHE A 438 31.09 38.43 -29.38
N LYS A 439 31.64 38.72 -30.56
CA LYS A 439 31.03 38.36 -31.84
C LYS A 439 30.99 36.84 -32.04
N ALA A 440 32.10 36.14 -31.80
CA ALA A 440 32.19 34.69 -31.98
C ALA A 440 31.25 33.91 -31.05
N VAL A 441 31.16 34.32 -29.77
CA VAL A 441 30.20 33.74 -28.82
C VAL A 441 28.76 34.04 -29.24
N GLY A 442 28.47 35.28 -29.66
CA GLY A 442 27.12 35.67 -30.12
C GLY A 442 26.69 35.07 -31.46
N SER A 443 27.63 34.74 -32.35
CA SER A 443 27.37 34.12 -33.65
C SER A 443 27.63 32.60 -33.67
N PHE A 444 27.73 31.95 -32.51
CA PHE A 444 27.94 30.51 -32.41
C PHE A 444 26.88 29.74 -33.20
N GLN A 445 27.31 28.83 -34.08
CA GLN A 445 26.44 27.89 -34.74
C GLN A 445 26.35 26.62 -33.89
N TYR A 446 25.13 26.14 -33.64
CA TYR A 446 24.96 24.80 -33.05
C TYR A 446 25.50 23.74 -34.01
N ASP A 447 26.55 23.06 -33.56
CA ASP A 447 27.14 21.87 -34.16
C ASP A 447 27.15 20.75 -33.09
N PRO A 448 26.49 19.60 -33.33
CA PRO A 448 26.55 18.44 -32.43
C PRO A 448 27.96 17.89 -32.16
N GLN A 449 28.98 18.27 -32.96
CA GLN A 449 30.39 17.88 -32.75
C GLN A 449 31.21 18.93 -31.99
N ALA A 450 30.60 20.04 -31.53
CA ALA A 450 31.26 21.17 -30.87
C ALA A 450 32.44 21.79 -31.65
N SER A 451 32.60 21.55 -32.95
CA SER A 451 33.78 22.04 -33.69
C SER A 451 33.88 23.58 -33.71
N ASP A 452 32.74 24.28 -33.84
CA ASP A 452 32.66 25.74 -33.69
C ASP A 452 32.89 26.21 -32.23
N LEU A 453 32.53 25.41 -31.23
CA LEU A 453 32.73 25.72 -29.80
C LEU A 453 34.21 25.57 -29.42
N GLU A 454 34.85 24.47 -29.82
CA GLU A 454 36.27 24.23 -29.61
C GLU A 454 37.14 25.23 -30.37
N ALA A 455 36.72 25.65 -31.57
CA ALA A 455 37.37 26.75 -32.29
C ALA A 455 37.34 28.08 -31.53
N ILE A 456 36.34 28.30 -30.65
CA ILE A 456 36.25 29.47 -29.77
C ILE A 456 37.06 29.23 -28.47
N ARG A 457 36.90 28.09 -27.79
CA ARG A 457 37.62 27.70 -26.55
C ARG A 457 39.15 27.71 -26.73
N THR A 458 39.63 27.15 -27.84
CA THR A 458 41.06 26.94 -28.10
C THR A 458 41.76 28.10 -28.81
N ASN A 459 41.02 29.14 -29.23
CA ASN A 459 41.56 30.24 -30.03
C ASN A 459 42.73 30.96 -29.32
N PRO A 460 43.94 30.99 -29.90
CA PRO A 460 45.12 31.54 -29.23
C PRO A 460 45.10 33.07 -29.12
N GLU A 461 44.45 33.79 -30.04
CA GLU A 461 44.30 35.24 -29.91
C GLU A 461 43.29 35.61 -28.82
N TYR A 462 42.17 34.88 -28.72
CA TYR A 462 41.20 35.07 -27.65
C TYR A 462 41.83 34.77 -26.29
N ARG A 463 42.50 33.62 -26.13
CA ARG A 463 43.22 33.25 -24.90
C ARG A 463 44.29 34.28 -24.51
N ALA A 464 45.06 34.80 -25.47
CA ALA A 464 46.05 35.85 -25.20
C ALA A 464 45.42 37.19 -24.77
N THR A 465 44.31 37.59 -25.39
CA THR A 465 43.56 38.80 -25.04
C THR A 465 42.92 38.68 -23.66
N LEU A 466 42.25 37.57 -23.37
CA LEU A 466 41.60 37.33 -22.08
C LEU A 466 42.61 37.24 -20.94
N LYS A 467 43.75 36.55 -21.13
CA LYS A 467 44.83 36.53 -20.13
C LYS A 467 45.43 37.92 -19.88
N THR A 468 45.56 38.75 -20.91
CA THR A 468 46.08 40.13 -20.78
C THR A 468 45.11 41.05 -20.05
N ILE A 469 43.81 40.91 -20.31
CA ILE A 469 42.76 41.70 -19.65
C ILE A 469 42.55 41.20 -18.22
N GLY A 470 42.41 39.89 -18.01
CA GLY A 470 42.30 39.24 -16.71
C GLY A 470 43.41 39.65 -15.75
N ALA A 471 44.68 39.58 -16.19
CA ALA A 471 45.82 39.97 -15.36
C ALA A 471 45.78 41.47 -14.94
N ALA A 472 45.25 42.35 -15.79
CA ALA A 472 45.03 43.76 -15.44
C ALA A 472 43.84 43.98 -14.49
N GLY A 473 42.93 43.00 -14.39
CA GLY A 473 41.84 42.91 -13.43
C GLY A 473 42.11 41.97 -12.24
N GLY A 474 43.37 41.54 -12.03
CA GLY A 474 43.78 40.70 -10.89
C GLY A 474 43.74 39.18 -11.11
N VAL A 475 43.25 38.69 -12.25
CA VAL A 475 43.01 37.27 -12.54
C VAL A 475 44.02 36.76 -13.59
N SER A 476 45.10 36.13 -13.14
CA SER A 476 46.27 35.79 -13.98
C SER A 476 46.06 34.63 -14.98
N ASN A 477 44.97 33.86 -14.83
CA ASN A 477 44.65 32.65 -15.61
C ASN A 477 43.27 32.71 -16.30
N LEU A 478 42.71 33.91 -16.56
CA LEU A 478 41.43 34.04 -17.25
C LEU A 478 41.48 33.49 -18.69
N VAL A 479 40.58 32.56 -19.00
CA VAL A 479 40.43 31.90 -20.31
C VAL A 479 39.03 32.07 -20.91
N MET A 480 38.78 31.51 -22.10
CA MET A 480 37.46 31.55 -22.74
C MET A 480 36.41 30.83 -21.89
N ASP A 481 36.76 29.69 -21.34
CA ASP A 481 35.90 28.82 -20.56
C ASP A 481 35.34 29.51 -19.30
N ASP A 482 36.06 30.46 -18.70
CA ASP A 482 35.54 31.32 -17.62
C ASP A 482 34.35 32.19 -18.07
N ILE A 483 34.34 32.62 -19.33
CA ILE A 483 33.24 33.37 -19.94
C ILE A 483 32.08 32.42 -20.23
N LEU A 484 32.36 31.22 -20.75
CA LEU A 484 31.34 30.23 -21.06
C LEU A 484 30.65 29.70 -19.79
N VAL A 485 31.39 29.44 -18.70
CA VAL A 485 30.83 29.11 -17.38
C VAL A 485 30.01 30.29 -16.81
N PHE A 486 30.46 31.54 -16.97
CA PHE A 486 29.65 32.70 -16.58
C PHE A 486 28.33 32.81 -17.36
N LEU A 487 28.31 32.47 -18.66
CA LEU A 487 27.12 32.56 -19.50
C LEU A 487 26.17 31.36 -19.36
N PHE A 488 26.69 30.13 -19.28
CA PHE A 488 25.92 28.89 -19.41
C PHE A 488 26.08 27.91 -18.25
N GLY A 489 26.96 28.21 -17.30
CA GLY A 489 27.24 27.41 -16.11
C GLY A 489 28.27 26.29 -16.29
N ASP A 490 28.67 25.69 -15.17
CA ASP A 490 29.44 24.43 -15.08
C ASP A 490 28.56 23.18 -15.24
N GLY A 491 27.24 23.36 -15.36
CA GLY A 491 26.25 22.29 -15.51
C GLY A 491 25.84 21.58 -14.21
N GLU A 492 26.48 21.89 -13.07
CA GLU A 492 26.19 21.29 -11.77
C GLU A 492 25.90 22.35 -10.68
N ALA A 493 26.92 23.11 -10.26
CA ALA A 493 26.85 23.99 -9.08
C ALA A 493 26.83 25.49 -9.46
N ILE A 494 27.62 25.87 -10.46
CA ILE A 494 27.80 27.23 -10.95
C ILE A 494 26.83 27.45 -12.12
N LYS A 495 25.70 28.12 -11.85
CA LYS A 495 24.56 28.16 -12.78
C LYS A 495 24.77 28.98 -14.06
N GLY A 496 25.63 29.99 -14.03
CA GLY A 496 25.77 30.98 -15.11
C GLY A 496 24.48 31.76 -15.42
N VAL A 497 24.52 32.61 -16.44
CA VAL A 497 23.36 33.44 -16.82
C VAL A 497 22.15 32.58 -17.23
N ASP A 498 22.32 31.54 -18.03
CA ASP A 498 21.24 30.62 -18.43
C ASP A 498 20.60 29.91 -17.24
N GLY A 499 21.40 29.31 -16.34
CA GLY A 499 20.87 28.60 -15.16
C GLY A 499 20.19 29.53 -14.16
N MET A 500 20.67 30.77 -13.99
CA MET A 500 19.99 31.80 -13.17
C MET A 500 18.67 32.28 -13.80
N ILE A 501 18.58 32.35 -15.14
CA ILE A 501 17.32 32.61 -15.85
C ILE A 501 16.35 31.45 -15.62
N ARG A 502 16.80 30.19 -15.78
CA ARG A 502 15.98 28.98 -15.55
C ARG A 502 15.44 28.91 -14.13
N GLU A 503 16.30 28.97 -13.11
CA GLU A 503 15.88 29.02 -11.70
C GLU A 503 14.87 30.13 -11.43
N ARG A 504 15.10 31.31 -12.00
CA ARG A 504 14.17 32.43 -11.79
C ARG A 504 12.84 32.21 -12.51
N LEU A 505 12.80 31.56 -13.68
CA LEU A 505 11.56 31.10 -14.34
C LEU A 505 10.85 30.03 -13.51
N GLU A 506 11.56 29.00 -13.03
CA GLU A 506 11.07 27.93 -12.13
C GLU A 506 10.48 28.47 -10.81
N SER A 507 10.93 29.64 -10.37
CA SER A 507 10.42 30.33 -9.18
C SER A 507 9.21 31.27 -9.42
N MET A 508 8.70 31.38 -10.64
CA MET A 508 7.57 32.27 -10.96
C MET A 508 6.21 31.61 -10.64
N SER A 509 5.21 32.44 -10.32
CA SER A 509 3.83 31.94 -10.41
C SER A 509 3.43 31.68 -11.87
N PRO A 510 2.45 30.80 -12.14
CA PRO A 510 1.96 30.54 -13.49
C PRO A 510 1.55 31.80 -14.29
N ALA A 511 1.10 32.85 -13.60
CA ALA A 511 0.72 34.12 -14.23
C ALA A 511 1.95 34.99 -14.60
N GLU A 512 2.94 35.07 -13.72
CA GLU A 512 4.21 35.77 -13.98
C GLU A 512 5.02 35.08 -15.07
N LEU A 513 5.03 33.74 -15.09
CA LEU A 513 5.68 32.94 -16.12
C LEU A 513 5.09 33.26 -17.50
N LEU A 514 3.76 33.21 -17.65
CA LEU A 514 3.09 33.61 -18.90
C LEU A 514 3.37 35.06 -19.30
N GLN A 515 3.31 35.99 -18.34
CA GLN A 515 3.57 37.40 -18.61
C GLN A 515 5.02 37.64 -19.07
N THR A 516 5.96 36.86 -18.56
CA THR A 516 7.39 36.93 -18.92
C THR A 516 7.64 36.29 -20.29
N LEU A 517 7.19 35.05 -20.50
CA LEU A 517 7.36 34.32 -21.75
C LEU A 517 6.64 34.99 -22.95
N GLY A 518 5.54 35.70 -22.70
CA GLY A 518 4.81 36.48 -23.70
C GLY A 518 5.35 37.90 -23.93
N ASN A 519 6.55 38.24 -23.44
CA ASN A 519 7.09 39.60 -23.44
C ASN A 519 8.64 39.60 -23.59
N PRO A 520 9.18 39.89 -24.79
CA PRO A 520 10.63 39.91 -25.02
C PRO A 520 11.37 40.88 -24.09
N GLN A 521 10.76 42.01 -23.73
CA GLN A 521 11.37 42.99 -22.82
C GLN A 521 11.42 42.50 -21.36
N ALA A 522 10.51 41.60 -20.95
CA ALA A 522 10.58 40.92 -19.66
C ALA A 522 11.68 39.86 -19.61
N ILE A 523 11.86 39.08 -20.69
CA ILE A 523 12.99 38.16 -20.85
C ILE A 523 14.32 38.93 -20.81
N SER A 524 14.46 40.03 -21.55
CA SER A 524 15.67 40.86 -21.52
C SER A 524 15.94 41.48 -20.13
N ALA A 525 14.89 41.91 -19.42
CA ALA A 525 15.02 42.39 -18.04
C ALA A 525 15.45 41.28 -17.06
N LEU A 526 14.97 40.05 -17.28
CA LEU A 526 15.35 38.88 -16.50
C LEU A 526 16.83 38.51 -16.71
N SER A 527 17.30 38.49 -17.96
CA SER A 527 18.73 38.26 -18.27
C SER A 527 19.63 39.32 -17.63
N LEU A 528 19.21 40.58 -17.60
CA LEU A 528 19.94 41.66 -16.92
C LEU A 528 19.98 41.49 -15.39
N GLN A 529 18.89 40.98 -14.78
CA GLN A 529 18.88 40.64 -13.34
C GLN A 529 19.80 39.46 -13.03
N ALA A 530 19.77 38.41 -13.85
CA ALA A 530 20.68 37.27 -13.72
C ALA A 530 22.15 37.71 -13.79
N MET A 531 22.54 38.46 -14.83
CA MET A 531 23.88 39.05 -14.93
C MET A 531 24.23 39.94 -13.72
N GLN A 532 23.30 40.77 -13.23
CA GLN A 532 23.56 41.63 -12.07
C GLN A 532 23.89 40.84 -10.80
N LEU A 533 23.25 39.70 -10.57
CA LEU A 533 23.57 38.81 -9.44
C LEU A 533 24.95 38.18 -9.60
N LEU A 534 25.24 37.64 -10.78
CA LEU A 534 26.50 36.94 -11.05
C LEU A 534 27.73 37.88 -11.03
N ILE A 535 27.58 39.14 -11.44
CA ILE A 535 28.63 40.16 -11.32
C ILE A 535 29.01 40.44 -9.86
N ALA A 536 28.06 40.29 -8.93
CA ALA A 536 28.31 40.47 -7.50
C ALA A 536 28.95 39.23 -6.84
N ASP A 537 28.85 38.06 -7.47
CA ASP A 537 29.50 36.82 -7.04
C ASP A 537 30.94 36.75 -7.57
N THR A 538 31.86 37.37 -6.83
CA THR A 538 33.29 37.36 -7.16
C THR A 538 34.02 36.12 -6.66
N GLU A 539 33.35 35.21 -5.94
CA GLU A 539 33.95 33.98 -5.39
C GLU A 539 33.71 32.77 -6.32
N ALA A 540 32.53 32.66 -6.94
CA ALA A 540 32.25 31.60 -7.91
C ALA A 540 32.74 31.90 -9.33
N TYR A 541 32.95 33.18 -9.70
CA TYR A 541 33.26 33.58 -11.08
C TYR A 541 34.51 34.45 -11.20
N LYS A 542 35.57 33.89 -11.80
CA LYS A 542 36.82 34.60 -12.14
C LYS A 542 36.55 35.86 -12.97
N ILE A 543 35.62 35.82 -13.92
CA ILE A 543 35.26 37.00 -14.72
C ILE A 543 34.59 38.10 -13.87
N SER A 544 33.78 37.75 -12.86
CA SER A 544 33.15 38.73 -11.95
C SER A 544 34.18 39.42 -11.06
N SER A 545 35.16 38.68 -10.53
CA SER A 545 36.30 39.24 -9.79
C SER A 545 37.09 40.26 -10.63
N MET A 546 37.34 39.95 -11.92
CA MET A 546 37.96 40.88 -12.88
C MET A 546 37.07 42.11 -13.16
N ILE A 547 35.76 41.91 -13.41
CA ILE A 547 34.77 42.96 -13.69
C ILE A 547 34.65 43.94 -12.51
N ALA A 548 34.58 43.41 -11.28
CA ALA A 548 34.58 44.19 -10.05
C ALA A 548 35.88 45.00 -9.88
N THR A 549 37.04 44.41 -10.16
CA THR A 549 38.35 45.08 -10.09
C THR A 549 38.50 46.22 -11.11
N PHE A 550 37.80 46.16 -12.24
CA PHE A 550 37.68 47.28 -13.18
C PHE A 550 36.61 48.32 -12.81
N GLY A 551 35.71 48.02 -11.85
CA GLY A 551 34.58 48.88 -11.53
C GLY A 551 33.53 48.91 -12.66
N ILE A 552 33.36 47.80 -13.37
CA ILE A 552 32.29 47.56 -14.33
C ILE A 552 31.05 47.11 -13.56
N GLY A 553 29.92 47.78 -13.76
CA GLY A 553 28.63 47.38 -13.18
C GLY A 553 27.68 46.76 -14.19
N ALA A 554 26.58 46.19 -13.71
CA ALA A 554 25.50 45.65 -14.55
C ALA A 554 24.92 46.69 -15.53
N GLN A 555 25.00 47.99 -15.21
CA GLN A 555 24.61 49.08 -16.12
C GLN A 555 25.58 49.23 -17.31
N ASP A 556 26.88 49.01 -17.12
CA ASP A 556 27.86 49.08 -18.22
C ASP A 556 27.66 47.89 -19.18
N LEU A 557 27.47 46.68 -18.65
CA LEU A 557 27.15 45.48 -19.43
C LEU A 557 25.80 45.58 -20.13
N GLY A 558 24.75 46.01 -19.42
CA GLY A 558 23.43 46.22 -20.00
C GLY A 558 23.41 47.27 -21.12
N ALA A 559 24.23 48.32 -21.01
CA ALA A 559 24.38 49.31 -22.08
C ALA A 559 25.06 48.72 -23.34
N THR A 560 26.06 47.84 -23.18
CA THR A 560 26.69 47.13 -24.31
C THR A 560 25.72 46.14 -24.96
N ILE A 561 24.97 45.36 -24.16
CA ILE A 561 24.02 44.36 -24.67
C ILE A 561 22.82 45.03 -25.36
N LEU A 562 22.25 46.09 -24.77
CA LEU A 562 21.20 46.88 -25.41
C LEU A 562 21.70 47.57 -26.69
N GLY A 563 22.94 48.05 -26.70
CA GLY A 563 23.58 48.63 -27.89
C GLY A 563 23.77 47.62 -29.02
N LEU A 564 24.01 46.34 -28.70
CA LEU A 564 24.06 45.23 -29.66
C LEU A 564 22.66 44.91 -30.20
N SER A 565 21.69 44.64 -29.31
CA SER A 565 20.30 44.34 -29.67
C SER A 565 19.68 45.43 -30.56
N LEU A 566 19.83 46.71 -30.21
CA LEU A 566 19.35 47.85 -31.02
C LEU A 566 20.00 47.99 -32.41
N ARG A 567 21.07 47.23 -32.69
CA ARG A 567 21.75 47.21 -34.00
C ARG A 567 21.38 45.98 -34.85
N LEU A 568 20.75 44.97 -34.25
CA LEU A 568 20.35 43.72 -34.90
C LEU A 568 18.86 43.76 -35.27
N GLN A 569 18.55 43.79 -36.57
CA GLN A 569 17.18 43.80 -37.09
C GLN A 569 16.44 42.46 -36.89
N LYS A 570 17.16 41.40 -36.50
CA LYS A 570 16.65 40.03 -36.39
C LYS A 570 16.60 39.48 -34.96
N ASP A 571 17.08 40.26 -33.99
CA ASP A 571 17.16 39.89 -32.58
C ASP A 571 15.80 39.58 -31.96
N GLU A 572 14.79 40.46 -32.10
CA GLU A 572 13.47 40.24 -31.49
C GLU A 572 12.73 38.97 -32.02
N PRO A 573 12.66 38.70 -33.35
CA PRO A 573 12.15 37.42 -33.86
C PRO A 573 12.95 36.20 -33.39
N ALA A 574 14.28 36.27 -33.36
CA ALA A 574 15.14 35.18 -32.91
C ALA A 574 14.97 34.89 -31.40
N LEU A 575 14.92 35.93 -30.56
CA LEU A 575 14.67 35.83 -29.13
C LEU A 575 13.31 35.20 -28.85
N TYR A 576 12.28 35.58 -29.61
CA TYR A 576 10.95 34.98 -29.52
C TYR A 576 10.96 33.50 -29.96
N ALA A 577 11.62 33.16 -31.07
CA ALA A 577 11.79 31.79 -31.54
C ALA A 577 12.53 30.90 -30.52
N MET A 578 13.63 31.40 -29.94
CA MET A 578 14.38 30.72 -28.87
C MET A 578 13.55 30.59 -27.59
N THR A 579 12.75 31.59 -27.23
CA THR A 579 11.83 31.51 -26.08
C THR A 579 10.79 30.42 -26.29
N ILE A 580 10.17 30.33 -27.47
CA ILE A 580 9.23 29.26 -27.82
C ILE A 580 9.90 27.87 -27.83
N ALA A 581 11.13 27.78 -28.32
CA ALA A 581 11.92 26.54 -28.28
C ALA A 581 12.26 26.12 -26.84
N LEU A 582 12.63 27.06 -25.97
CA LEU A 582 12.96 26.81 -24.56
C LEU A 582 11.72 26.39 -23.76
N ILE A 583 10.57 27.02 -23.98
CA ILE A 583 9.30 26.56 -23.40
C ILE A 583 9.03 25.11 -23.80
N ARG A 584 9.24 24.78 -25.09
CA ARG A 584 9.02 23.43 -25.64
C ARG A 584 10.04 22.41 -25.13
N SER A 585 11.31 22.78 -24.94
CA SER A 585 12.33 21.89 -24.35
C SER A 585 12.07 21.61 -22.87
N GLU A 586 11.58 22.60 -22.11
CA GLU A 586 11.26 22.44 -20.70
C GLU A 586 9.79 22.05 -20.44
N SER A 587 9.03 21.71 -21.50
CA SER A 587 7.63 21.28 -21.41
C SER A 587 7.49 19.77 -21.17
N THR A 588 6.74 19.40 -20.13
CA THR A 588 6.34 18.02 -19.81
C THR A 588 4.83 17.98 -19.58
N ALA A 589 4.15 16.96 -20.08
CA ALA A 589 2.72 16.76 -19.82
C ALA A 589 2.48 15.69 -18.75
N SER A 590 1.47 15.91 -17.93
CA SER A 590 0.90 14.91 -17.02
C SER A 590 -0.56 14.66 -17.40
N ALA A 591 -1.04 13.44 -17.21
CA ALA A 591 -2.41 13.05 -17.55
C ALA A 591 -3.10 12.41 -16.34
N GLU A 592 -4.22 12.97 -15.92
CA GLU A 592 -5.15 12.28 -15.03
C GLU A 592 -6.00 11.33 -15.88
N VAL A 593 -5.85 10.02 -15.67
CA VAL A 593 -6.61 8.98 -16.38
C VAL A 593 -7.79 8.55 -15.51
N SER A 594 -9.00 8.49 -16.09
CA SER A 594 -10.18 7.95 -15.42
C SER A 594 -10.08 6.44 -15.19
N GLU A 595 -10.77 5.93 -14.16
CA GLU A 595 -10.76 4.49 -13.81
C GLU A 595 -11.24 3.59 -14.96
N ASP A 596 -12.13 4.11 -15.81
CA ASP A 596 -12.62 3.44 -17.02
C ASP A 596 -11.67 3.52 -18.24
N GLY A 597 -10.59 4.31 -18.16
CA GLY A 597 -9.64 4.58 -19.25
C GLY A 597 -10.19 5.35 -20.45
N LEU A 598 -11.46 5.81 -20.38
CA LEU A 598 -12.16 6.49 -21.48
C LEU A 598 -11.84 7.99 -21.55
N LYS A 599 -11.25 8.57 -20.50
CA LYS A 599 -10.96 10.00 -20.37
C LYS A 599 -9.55 10.21 -19.79
N HIS A 600 -8.74 10.98 -20.51
CA HIS A 600 -7.47 11.52 -20.01
C HIS A 600 -7.62 13.04 -19.86
N VAL A 601 -7.10 13.65 -18.80
CA VAL A 601 -7.04 15.12 -18.64
C VAL A 601 -5.58 15.55 -18.59
N TYR A 602 -5.12 16.18 -19.68
CA TYR A 602 -3.74 16.62 -19.83
C TYR A 602 -3.52 18.02 -19.23
N ALA A 603 -2.62 18.10 -18.25
CA ALA A 603 -1.98 19.34 -17.82
C ALA A 603 -0.59 19.43 -18.45
N LEU A 604 -0.12 20.64 -18.73
CA LEU A 604 1.23 20.89 -19.23
C LEU A 604 2.01 21.67 -18.17
N LYS A 605 3.22 21.21 -17.85
CA LYS A 605 4.18 21.92 -17.02
C LYS A 605 5.33 22.41 -17.87
N SER A 606 5.79 23.64 -17.65
CA SER A 606 7.01 24.18 -18.25
C SER A 606 7.86 24.78 -17.13
N PHE A 607 9.16 24.44 -17.07
CA PHE A 607 10.02 24.77 -15.93
C PHE A 607 9.44 24.28 -14.58
N GLY A 608 8.83 23.09 -14.57
CA GLY A 608 8.14 22.51 -13.41
C GLY A 608 6.80 23.14 -13.02
N ILE A 609 6.48 24.32 -13.55
CA ILE A 609 5.27 25.11 -13.24
C ILE A 609 4.12 24.73 -14.20
N ASP A 610 2.92 24.54 -13.67
CA ASP A 610 1.70 24.33 -14.45
C ASP A 610 1.39 25.52 -15.37
N VAL A 611 1.38 25.28 -16.69
CA VAL A 611 1.02 26.27 -17.71
C VAL A 611 -0.50 26.48 -17.69
N PRO A 612 -1.01 27.68 -17.38
CA PRO A 612 -2.45 27.89 -17.22
C PRO A 612 -3.26 27.55 -18.46
N SER A 613 -4.35 26.80 -18.28
CA SER A 613 -5.27 26.37 -19.34
C SER A 613 -5.99 27.51 -20.08
N ALA A 614 -5.88 28.75 -19.59
CA ALA A 614 -6.33 29.95 -20.30
C ALA A 614 -5.34 30.44 -21.37
N ALA A 615 -4.08 29.99 -21.33
CA ALA A 615 -3.00 30.38 -22.23
C ALA A 615 -2.55 29.26 -23.18
N ILE A 616 -3.06 28.03 -23.01
CA ILE A 616 -2.89 26.93 -23.96
C ILE A 616 -4.24 26.48 -24.50
N SER A 617 -4.28 26.13 -25.78
CA SER A 617 -5.42 25.47 -26.42
C SER A 617 -4.98 24.09 -26.88
N TRP A 618 -5.57 23.05 -26.29
CA TRP A 618 -5.36 21.67 -26.71
C TRP A 618 -6.20 21.34 -27.95
N VAL A 619 -5.60 20.68 -28.94
CA VAL A 619 -6.26 20.27 -30.19
C VAL A 619 -5.83 18.88 -30.64
N LYS A 620 -6.72 18.14 -31.31
CA LYS A 620 -6.36 16.94 -32.06
C LYS A 620 -5.65 17.34 -33.35
N ALA A 621 -4.42 16.89 -33.54
CA ALA A 621 -3.65 17.09 -34.77
C ALA A 621 -3.93 16.00 -35.81
N SER A 622 -4.02 14.73 -35.38
CA SER A 622 -4.27 13.58 -36.25
C SER A 622 -4.84 12.38 -35.46
N GLY A 623 -5.12 11.26 -36.15
CA GLY A 623 -5.53 9.99 -35.55
C GLY A 623 -7.02 9.68 -35.66
N SER A 624 -7.51 8.79 -34.78
CA SER A 624 -8.87 8.23 -34.86
C SER A 624 -9.97 9.30 -34.84
N PRO A 625 -11.06 9.15 -35.61
CA PRO A 625 -12.22 10.02 -35.51
C PRO A 625 -12.87 10.00 -34.11
N ASP A 626 -12.84 8.86 -33.43
CA ASP A 626 -13.54 8.64 -32.15
C ASP A 626 -12.93 9.39 -30.95
N VAL A 627 -11.65 9.77 -31.05
CA VAL A 627 -10.98 10.57 -30.01
C VAL A 627 -11.43 12.02 -30.10
N VAL A 628 -12.08 12.53 -29.06
CA VAL A 628 -12.42 13.96 -28.91
C VAL A 628 -11.36 14.63 -28.05
N VAL A 629 -10.86 15.80 -28.47
CA VAL A 629 -9.94 16.65 -27.69
C VAL A 629 -10.62 17.98 -27.43
N LEU A 630 -10.78 18.33 -26.16
CA LEU A 630 -11.34 19.60 -25.72
C LEU A 630 -10.21 20.61 -25.42
N PRO A 631 -10.44 21.93 -25.59
CA PRO A 631 -9.39 22.94 -25.43
C PRO A 631 -8.71 22.98 -24.06
N ASN A 632 -9.35 22.44 -23.02
CA ASN A 632 -8.85 22.35 -21.65
C ASN A 632 -7.93 21.14 -21.38
N GLY A 633 -7.58 20.35 -22.40
CA GLY A 633 -6.74 19.15 -22.26
C GLY A 633 -7.50 17.87 -21.92
N THR A 634 -8.83 17.92 -21.80
CA THR A 634 -9.64 16.71 -21.70
C THR A 634 -9.70 16.00 -23.06
N VAL A 635 -9.21 14.76 -23.11
CA VAL A 635 -9.28 13.85 -24.25
C VAL A 635 -10.20 12.69 -23.88
N THR A 636 -11.13 12.31 -24.76
CA THR A 636 -12.10 11.23 -24.50
C THR A 636 -12.34 10.31 -25.70
N ILE A 637 -12.77 9.08 -25.40
CA ILE A 637 -13.35 8.12 -26.34
C ILE A 637 -14.73 7.64 -25.84
N PRO A 638 -15.64 7.15 -26.71
CA PRO A 638 -16.93 6.59 -26.28
C PRO A 638 -16.79 5.26 -25.51
N GLU A 639 -17.71 4.98 -24.56
CA GLU A 639 -17.74 3.74 -23.75
C GLU A 639 -17.63 2.41 -24.52
N PHE A 640 -18.08 2.40 -25.78
CA PHE A 640 -18.08 1.21 -26.65
C PHE A 640 -16.84 1.07 -27.55
N VAL A 641 -15.90 2.02 -27.48
CA VAL A 641 -14.64 1.98 -28.23
C VAL A 641 -13.56 1.40 -27.31
N PRO A 642 -13.03 0.19 -27.57
CA PRO A 642 -12.12 -0.48 -26.63
C PRO A 642 -10.74 0.21 -26.56
N SER A 643 -10.30 0.83 -27.64
CA SER A 643 -9.15 1.73 -27.65
C SER A 643 -9.16 2.63 -28.88
N ALA A 644 -8.56 3.82 -28.78
CA ALA A 644 -8.25 4.66 -29.93
C ALA A 644 -7.06 5.58 -29.68
N THR A 645 -6.30 5.85 -30.74
CA THR A 645 -5.06 6.63 -30.72
C THR A 645 -5.23 7.95 -31.48
N ALA A 646 -4.64 9.03 -30.96
CA ALA A 646 -4.58 10.33 -31.62
C ALA A 646 -3.31 11.11 -31.25
N VAL A 647 -2.86 11.99 -32.14
CA VAL A 647 -1.82 12.99 -31.80
C VAL A 647 -2.51 14.25 -31.29
N ILE A 648 -2.12 14.70 -30.10
CA ILE A 648 -2.60 15.94 -29.48
C ILE A 648 -1.50 16.99 -29.45
N GLN A 649 -1.88 18.25 -29.63
CA GLN A 649 -0.98 19.41 -29.54
C GLN A 649 -1.50 20.39 -28.49
N ALA A 650 -0.63 20.92 -27.63
CA ALA A 650 -0.91 22.12 -26.83
C ALA A 650 -0.35 23.35 -27.56
N LYS A 651 -1.19 24.35 -27.81
CA LYS A 651 -0.81 25.58 -28.53
C LYS A 651 -0.87 26.80 -27.62
N LEU A 652 0.26 27.45 -27.40
CA LEU A 652 0.37 28.68 -26.62
C LEU A 652 -0.38 29.80 -27.35
N THR A 653 -1.40 30.39 -26.71
CA THR A 653 -2.35 31.29 -27.35
C THR A 653 -1.89 32.74 -27.32
N LYS A 654 -1.70 33.33 -28.50
CA LYS A 654 -1.29 34.74 -28.70
C LYS A 654 0.00 35.18 -27.96
N PRO A 655 1.12 34.43 -28.03
CA PRO A 655 2.36 34.91 -27.42
C PRO A 655 2.79 36.19 -28.16
N SER A 656 3.07 37.27 -27.43
CA SER A 656 3.33 38.62 -27.98
C SER A 656 2.31 39.15 -29.00
N GLY A 657 1.07 38.62 -29.02
CA GLY A 657 0.06 38.95 -30.04
C GLY A 657 0.22 38.24 -31.40
N GLY A 658 1.20 37.35 -31.55
CA GLY A 658 1.42 36.53 -32.74
C GLY A 658 0.41 35.37 -32.90
N PRO A 659 0.56 34.54 -33.96
CA PRO A 659 -0.21 33.31 -34.11
C PRO A 659 0.10 32.32 -32.99
N ALA A 660 -0.84 31.42 -32.69
CA ALA A 660 -0.64 30.40 -31.66
C ALA A 660 0.41 29.36 -32.09
N LYS A 661 1.44 29.16 -31.26
CA LYS A 661 2.57 28.24 -31.53
C LYS A 661 2.37 26.93 -30.77
N VAL A 662 2.69 25.79 -31.39
CA VAL A 662 2.75 24.49 -30.69
C VAL A 662 3.88 24.53 -29.67
N ILE A 663 3.60 24.20 -28.41
CA ILE A 663 4.64 24.06 -27.37
C ILE A 663 4.72 22.64 -26.79
N PHE A 664 3.81 21.76 -27.17
CA PHE A 664 3.84 20.33 -26.83
C PHE A 664 3.09 19.53 -27.90
N GLU A 665 3.58 18.34 -28.23
CA GLU A 665 2.91 17.36 -29.09
C GLU A 665 3.17 15.94 -28.54
N GLN A 666 2.13 15.10 -28.53
CA GLN A 666 2.23 13.70 -28.07
C GLN A 666 1.21 12.81 -28.78
N GLU A 667 1.61 11.59 -29.15
CA GLU A 667 0.66 10.52 -29.47
C GLU A 667 0.10 9.91 -28.18
N VAL A 668 -1.22 9.89 -28.06
CA VAL A 668 -1.95 9.37 -26.91
C VAL A 668 -2.89 8.26 -27.34
N THR A 669 -2.83 7.13 -26.65
CA THR A 669 -3.79 6.04 -26.81
C THR A 669 -4.65 5.97 -25.56
N LEU A 670 -5.97 6.12 -25.75
CA LEU A 670 -6.95 5.83 -24.72
C LEU A 670 -7.34 4.36 -24.88
N ILE A 671 -7.39 3.63 -23.78
CA ILE A 671 -7.76 2.22 -23.73
C ILE A 671 -8.86 2.13 -22.68
N ALA A 672 -10.06 1.76 -23.09
CA ALA A 672 -11.11 1.43 -22.15
C ALA A 672 -10.61 0.29 -21.27
N THR A 673 -10.43 0.53 -19.97
CA THR A 673 -10.00 -0.53 -19.06
C THR A 673 -11.02 -1.65 -19.12
N GLU A 674 -10.59 -2.91 -19.23
CA GLU A 674 -11.49 -4.04 -19.01
C GLU A 674 -11.77 -4.12 -17.50
N THR A 675 -12.60 -3.19 -17.00
CA THR A 675 -13.31 -3.33 -15.74
C THR A 675 -13.94 -4.72 -15.77
N PRO A 676 -13.58 -5.63 -14.85
CA PRO A 676 -14.19 -6.95 -14.83
C PRO A 676 -15.70 -6.80 -14.79
N GLY A 677 -16.41 -7.60 -15.61
CA GLY A 677 -17.86 -7.72 -15.48
C GLY A 677 -18.17 -8.11 -14.03
N GLU A 678 -19.27 -7.59 -13.49
CA GLU A 678 -19.66 -7.80 -12.11
C GLU A 678 -19.71 -9.30 -11.82
N VAL A 679 -18.90 -9.78 -10.88
CA VAL A 679 -18.77 -11.22 -10.64
C VAL A 679 -19.95 -11.69 -9.81
N PHE A 680 -20.70 -12.66 -10.32
CA PHE A 680 -21.87 -13.19 -9.63
C PHE A 680 -21.47 -13.79 -8.26
N PRO A 681 -22.15 -13.42 -7.15
CA PRO A 681 -21.89 -13.90 -5.78
C PRO A 681 -22.23 -15.38 -5.62
N ALA A 682 -21.38 -16.23 -6.16
CA ALA A 682 -21.62 -17.66 -6.27
C ALA A 682 -21.91 -18.31 -4.89
N GLU A 683 -21.20 -17.91 -3.83
CA GLU A 683 -21.36 -18.47 -2.48
C GLU A 683 -22.73 -18.18 -1.84
N PRO A 684 -23.21 -16.91 -1.69
CA PRO A 684 -24.57 -16.63 -1.24
C PRO A 684 -25.69 -17.26 -2.08
N TYR A 685 -25.44 -17.52 -3.37
CA TYR A 685 -26.37 -18.28 -4.20
C TYR A 685 -26.34 -19.78 -3.89
N PHE A 686 -25.16 -20.39 -3.83
CA PHE A 686 -25.01 -21.81 -3.48
C PHE A 686 -25.52 -22.14 -2.08
N GLU A 687 -25.43 -21.22 -1.10
CA GLU A 687 -26.06 -21.43 0.21
C GLU A 687 -27.59 -21.54 0.08
N ARG A 688 -28.25 -20.61 -0.62
CA ARG A 688 -29.71 -20.64 -0.86
C ARG A 688 -30.12 -21.91 -1.61
N ILE A 689 -29.40 -22.26 -2.68
CA ILE A 689 -29.69 -23.47 -3.48
C ILE A 689 -29.42 -24.75 -2.67
N ASN A 690 -28.39 -24.81 -1.83
CA ASN A 690 -28.15 -25.94 -0.93
C ASN A 690 -29.28 -26.09 0.10
N LYS A 691 -29.72 -24.97 0.70
CA LYS A 691 -30.85 -24.93 1.64
C LYS A 691 -32.14 -25.45 0.98
N LEU A 692 -32.42 -25.01 -0.25
CA LEU A 692 -33.55 -25.46 -1.06
C LEU A 692 -33.41 -26.95 -1.46
N HIS A 693 -32.20 -27.41 -1.75
CA HIS A 693 -31.92 -28.81 -2.11
C HIS A 693 -32.07 -29.76 -0.91
N GLY A 694 -31.56 -29.37 0.25
CA GLY A 694 -31.79 -30.08 1.52
C GLY A 694 -33.28 -30.12 1.88
N ALA A 695 -33.99 -29.01 1.65
CA ALA A 695 -35.44 -28.99 1.78
C ALA A 695 -36.13 -29.96 0.81
N LEU A 696 -35.80 -29.97 -0.49
CA LEU A 696 -36.31 -30.94 -1.47
C LEU A 696 -36.09 -32.39 -1.00
N GLN A 697 -34.86 -32.74 -0.56
CA GLN A 697 -34.52 -34.08 -0.08
C GLN A 697 -35.31 -34.50 1.17
N ALA A 698 -35.69 -33.57 2.05
CA ALA A 698 -36.50 -33.83 3.23
C ALA A 698 -38.01 -34.01 2.94
N GLY A 699 -38.43 -33.90 1.68
CA GLY A 699 -39.82 -33.97 1.22
C GLY A 699 -40.29 -35.35 0.77
N ASP A 700 -41.16 -35.37 -0.24
CA ASP A 700 -41.47 -36.58 -0.99
C ASP A 700 -40.32 -36.83 -2.00
N PRO A 701 -39.72 -38.03 -2.08
CA PRO A 701 -38.68 -38.32 -3.07
C PRO A 701 -39.11 -38.06 -4.53
N ARG A 702 -40.42 -38.05 -4.81
CA ARG A 702 -40.97 -37.66 -6.12
C ARG A 702 -40.77 -36.17 -6.43
N ASP A 703 -40.81 -35.29 -5.43
CA ASP A 703 -40.57 -33.85 -5.57
C ASP A 703 -39.13 -33.62 -6.10
N ALA A 704 -38.14 -34.22 -5.43
CA ALA A 704 -36.74 -34.16 -5.84
C ALA A 704 -36.46 -34.85 -7.20
N GLN A 705 -37.27 -35.84 -7.59
CA GLN A 705 -37.17 -36.48 -8.90
C GLN A 705 -37.81 -35.64 -10.02
N ALA A 706 -38.90 -34.92 -9.76
CA ALA A 706 -39.54 -34.03 -10.74
C ALA A 706 -38.59 -32.90 -11.16
N VAL A 707 -37.98 -32.20 -10.19
CA VAL A 707 -36.96 -31.16 -10.44
C VAL A 707 -35.77 -31.71 -11.24
N ARG A 708 -35.29 -32.91 -10.90
CA ARG A 708 -34.24 -33.60 -11.69
C ARG A 708 -34.69 -33.91 -13.12
N ASN A 709 -35.93 -34.34 -13.31
CA ASN A 709 -36.48 -34.65 -14.63
C ASN A 709 -36.60 -33.41 -15.51
N ALA A 710 -37.18 -32.31 -15.01
CA ALA A 710 -37.34 -31.06 -15.75
C ALA A 710 -35.97 -30.50 -16.18
N ARG A 711 -35.04 -30.36 -15.23
CA ARG A 711 -33.65 -29.92 -15.47
C ARG A 711 -32.92 -30.79 -16.50
N ASN A 712 -33.08 -32.12 -16.42
CA ASN A 712 -32.48 -33.05 -17.38
C ASN A 712 -33.16 -32.97 -18.76
N GLU A 713 -34.44 -32.59 -18.85
CA GLU A 713 -35.15 -32.38 -20.11
C GLU A 713 -34.72 -31.06 -20.78
N ILE A 714 -34.52 -29.98 -20.00
CA ILE A 714 -33.90 -28.72 -20.45
C ILE A 714 -32.51 -28.99 -21.05
N ALA A 715 -31.66 -29.72 -20.31
CA ALA A 715 -30.31 -30.10 -20.77
C ALA A 715 -30.29 -30.97 -22.05
N GLN A 716 -31.43 -31.58 -22.41
CA GLN A 716 -31.60 -32.43 -23.60
C GLN A 716 -32.31 -31.72 -24.76
N LEU A 717 -32.65 -30.44 -24.63
CA LEU A 717 -33.25 -29.65 -25.72
C LEU A 717 -32.28 -29.55 -26.91
N ASN A 718 -32.77 -29.92 -28.09
CA ASN A 718 -31.97 -29.88 -29.32
C ASN A 718 -32.02 -28.48 -29.90
N VAL A 719 -30.93 -27.72 -29.72
CA VAL A 719 -30.79 -26.29 -30.11
C VAL A 719 -31.45 -25.97 -31.46
N GLU A 720 -31.11 -26.71 -32.52
CA GLU A 720 -31.66 -26.51 -33.88
C GLU A 720 -33.20 -26.61 -33.94
N LYS A 721 -33.78 -27.64 -33.32
CA LYS A 721 -35.23 -27.88 -33.28
C LYS A 721 -35.96 -27.00 -32.28
N ASN A 722 -35.24 -26.33 -31.38
CA ASN A 722 -35.79 -25.53 -30.29
C ASN A 722 -35.49 -24.03 -30.39
N LEU A 723 -34.89 -23.54 -31.50
CA LEU A 723 -34.69 -22.11 -31.76
C LEU A 723 -35.97 -21.26 -31.66
N SER A 724 -37.16 -21.85 -31.84
CA SER A 724 -38.44 -21.16 -31.77
C SER A 724 -38.93 -20.83 -30.36
N LEU A 725 -38.32 -21.43 -29.32
CA LEU A 725 -38.61 -21.08 -27.92
C LEU A 725 -38.27 -19.61 -27.66
N ILE A 726 -37.08 -19.18 -28.12
CA ILE A 726 -36.55 -17.82 -27.91
C ILE A 726 -36.96 -16.80 -28.99
N ASP A 727 -37.89 -17.14 -29.91
CA ASP A 727 -38.39 -16.19 -30.93
C ASP A 727 -38.84 -14.83 -30.37
N PRO A 728 -39.60 -14.74 -29.25
CA PRO A 728 -40.15 -13.46 -28.79
C PRO A 728 -39.05 -12.47 -28.41
N LEU A 729 -38.04 -12.94 -27.68
CA LEU A 729 -36.80 -12.21 -27.38
C LEU A 729 -35.98 -11.93 -28.65
N TRP A 730 -35.73 -12.96 -29.47
CA TRP A 730 -34.87 -12.85 -30.65
C TRP A 730 -35.35 -11.81 -31.68
N ASN A 731 -36.67 -11.69 -31.86
CA ASN A 731 -37.29 -10.74 -32.78
C ASN A 731 -37.06 -9.26 -32.40
N ARG A 732 -36.58 -8.98 -31.19
CA ARG A 732 -36.12 -7.65 -30.73
C ARG A 732 -34.62 -7.45 -30.94
N ILE A 733 -33.83 -8.48 -30.66
CA ILE A 733 -32.37 -8.46 -30.78
C ILE A 733 -31.96 -8.35 -32.27
N ALA A 734 -32.50 -9.20 -33.13
CA ALA A 734 -32.02 -9.39 -34.50
C ALA A 734 -32.00 -8.14 -35.40
N PRO A 735 -33.00 -7.22 -35.36
CA PRO A 735 -32.98 -5.98 -36.15
C PRO A 735 -31.86 -5.00 -35.79
N ASN A 736 -31.28 -5.11 -34.60
CA ASN A 736 -30.28 -4.18 -34.07
C ASN A 736 -28.83 -4.70 -34.22
N LEU A 737 -28.65 -5.95 -34.66
CA LEU A 737 -27.32 -6.55 -34.87
C LEU A 737 -26.59 -5.91 -36.07
N PRO A 738 -25.25 -5.86 -36.05
CA PRO A 738 -24.46 -5.55 -37.23
C PRO A 738 -24.80 -6.49 -38.41
N LYS A 739 -24.87 -5.96 -39.63
CA LYS A 739 -25.16 -6.74 -40.86
C LYS A 739 -24.12 -7.85 -41.16
N THR A 740 -23.00 -7.84 -40.45
CA THR A 740 -21.91 -8.83 -40.53
C THR A 740 -22.03 -9.96 -39.50
N ALA A 741 -22.97 -9.90 -38.56
CA ALA A 741 -23.18 -10.96 -37.57
C ALA A 741 -23.95 -12.14 -38.17
N ASP A 742 -23.49 -13.37 -37.92
CA ASP A 742 -24.26 -14.57 -38.23
C ASP A 742 -25.44 -14.69 -37.25
N GLN A 743 -26.60 -14.27 -37.72
CA GLN A 743 -27.83 -14.28 -36.93
C GLN A 743 -28.33 -15.69 -36.60
N ALA A 744 -27.99 -16.72 -37.39
CA ALA A 744 -28.38 -18.09 -37.11
C ALA A 744 -27.48 -18.69 -36.02
N GLN A 745 -26.16 -18.50 -36.13
CA GLN A 745 -25.22 -18.91 -35.10
C GLN A 745 -25.48 -18.18 -33.78
N LEU A 746 -25.62 -16.85 -33.78
CA LEU A 746 -25.84 -16.08 -32.56
C LEU A 746 -27.14 -16.49 -31.84
N LYS A 747 -28.22 -16.77 -32.59
CA LYS A 747 -29.47 -17.28 -32.01
C LYS A 747 -29.27 -18.66 -31.37
N ALA A 748 -28.54 -19.56 -32.02
CA ALA A 748 -28.23 -20.87 -31.48
C ALA A 748 -27.35 -20.79 -30.22
N SER A 749 -26.35 -19.90 -30.20
CA SER A 749 -25.51 -19.65 -29.03
C SER A 749 -26.30 -19.03 -27.86
N LEU A 750 -27.22 -18.09 -28.12
CA LEU A 750 -28.09 -17.53 -27.08
C LEU A 750 -29.02 -18.59 -26.46
N LEU A 751 -29.59 -19.49 -27.27
CA LEU A 751 -30.36 -20.62 -26.75
C LEU A 751 -29.50 -21.57 -25.90
N LYS A 752 -28.23 -21.81 -26.27
CA LYS A 752 -27.31 -22.60 -25.44
C LYS A 752 -27.00 -21.94 -24.09
N VAL A 753 -26.82 -20.61 -24.04
CA VAL A 753 -26.65 -19.85 -22.78
C VAL A 753 -27.86 -20.04 -21.88
N ILE A 754 -29.08 -19.89 -22.42
CA ILE A 754 -30.33 -20.09 -21.68
C ILE A 754 -30.45 -21.54 -21.19
N ILE A 755 -30.21 -22.54 -22.04
CA ILE A 755 -30.23 -23.96 -21.64
C ILE A 755 -29.21 -24.24 -20.52
N ALA A 756 -28.00 -23.69 -20.59
CA ALA A 756 -26.96 -23.93 -19.59
C ALA A 756 -27.33 -23.35 -18.21
N ILE A 757 -27.85 -22.12 -18.19
CA ILE A 757 -28.31 -21.46 -16.95
C ILE A 757 -29.56 -22.17 -16.40
N SER A 758 -30.55 -22.49 -17.23
CA SER A 758 -31.80 -23.14 -16.79
C SER A 758 -31.65 -24.63 -16.44
N SER A 759 -30.57 -25.29 -16.86
CA SER A 759 -30.27 -26.68 -16.45
C SER A 759 -29.14 -26.80 -15.41
N PHE A 760 -28.65 -25.66 -14.90
CA PHE A 760 -27.56 -25.55 -13.95
C PHE A 760 -27.76 -26.48 -12.73
N GLN A 761 -26.70 -27.18 -12.33
CA GLN A 761 -26.75 -28.11 -11.20
C GLN A 761 -26.27 -27.44 -9.92
N TYR A 762 -26.80 -27.88 -8.77
CA TYR A 762 -26.14 -27.65 -7.50
C TYR A 762 -24.84 -28.48 -7.46
N ASP A 763 -23.74 -27.85 -7.85
CA ASP A 763 -22.38 -28.33 -7.63
C ASP A 763 -21.71 -27.49 -6.53
N PRO A 764 -21.38 -28.09 -5.36
CA PRO A 764 -20.61 -27.43 -4.30
C PRO A 764 -19.22 -26.93 -4.71
N GLN A 765 -18.73 -27.27 -5.91
CA GLN A 765 -17.43 -26.83 -6.45
C GLN A 765 -17.55 -25.77 -7.56
N ALA A 766 -18.76 -25.31 -7.88
CA ALA A 766 -19.01 -24.28 -8.89
C ALA A 766 -18.47 -24.58 -10.31
N SER A 767 -18.16 -25.84 -10.63
CA SER A 767 -17.46 -26.21 -11.86
C SER A 767 -18.33 -25.99 -13.11
N ASP A 768 -19.64 -26.25 -13.02
CA ASP A 768 -20.61 -25.89 -14.07
C ASP A 768 -20.65 -24.36 -14.32
N LEU A 769 -20.47 -23.53 -13.27
CA LEU A 769 -20.51 -22.07 -13.39
C LEU A 769 -19.25 -21.55 -14.08
N GLU A 770 -18.08 -22.05 -13.69
CA GLU A 770 -16.83 -21.67 -14.33
C GLU A 770 -16.74 -22.22 -15.77
N ALA A 771 -17.34 -23.38 -16.05
CA ALA A 771 -17.51 -23.89 -17.41
C ALA A 771 -18.40 -22.98 -18.28
N MET A 772 -19.46 -22.37 -17.73
CA MET A 772 -20.24 -21.35 -18.43
C MET A 772 -19.44 -20.06 -18.63
N ARG A 773 -18.79 -19.54 -17.57
CA ARG A 773 -17.96 -18.32 -17.62
C ARG A 773 -16.82 -18.40 -18.61
N THR A 774 -16.18 -19.56 -18.76
CA THR A 774 -15.03 -19.77 -19.67
C THR A 774 -15.44 -20.15 -21.09
N ASN A 775 -16.71 -20.45 -21.35
CA ASN A 775 -17.17 -20.90 -22.67
C ASN A 775 -16.97 -19.81 -23.76
N PRO A 776 -16.14 -20.06 -24.79
CA PRO A 776 -15.85 -19.05 -25.81
C PRO A 776 -17.02 -18.76 -26.74
N GLU A 777 -17.96 -19.71 -26.93
CA GLU A 777 -19.18 -19.49 -27.69
C GLU A 777 -20.10 -18.51 -26.93
N PHE A 778 -20.21 -18.67 -25.62
CA PHE A 778 -21.03 -17.79 -24.77
C PHE A 778 -20.44 -16.38 -24.71
N ARG A 779 -19.13 -16.25 -24.46
CA ARG A 779 -18.42 -14.96 -24.49
C ARG A 779 -18.58 -14.25 -25.85
N THR A 780 -18.50 -14.98 -26.95
CA THR A 780 -18.68 -14.41 -28.30
C THR A 780 -20.12 -13.92 -28.51
N ALA A 781 -21.11 -14.72 -28.13
CA ALA A 781 -22.51 -14.37 -28.27
C ALA A 781 -22.90 -13.15 -27.44
N LEU A 782 -22.51 -13.13 -26.17
CA LEU A 782 -22.83 -12.05 -25.25
C LEU A 782 -22.08 -10.76 -25.63
N LYS A 783 -20.83 -10.83 -26.13
CA LYS A 783 -20.12 -9.66 -26.70
C LYS A 783 -20.84 -9.06 -27.93
N GLN A 784 -21.43 -9.89 -28.79
CA GLN A 784 -22.23 -9.38 -29.93
C GLN A 784 -23.53 -8.71 -29.48
N ILE A 785 -24.21 -9.27 -28.47
CA ILE A 785 -25.40 -8.70 -27.86
C ILE A 785 -25.07 -7.39 -27.12
N ALA A 786 -23.96 -7.33 -26.37
CA ALA A 786 -23.45 -6.13 -25.71
C ALA A 786 -23.21 -4.99 -26.70
N THR A 787 -22.51 -5.29 -27.80
CA THR A 787 -22.20 -4.34 -28.87
C THR A 787 -23.47 -3.76 -29.50
N ALA A 788 -24.45 -4.60 -29.82
CA ALA A 788 -25.72 -4.17 -30.39
C ALA A 788 -26.61 -3.41 -29.38
N GLY A 789 -26.59 -3.82 -28.11
CA GLY A 789 -27.25 -3.17 -26.98
C GLY A 789 -26.50 -1.96 -26.42
N LYS A 790 -25.37 -1.57 -27.01
CA LYS A 790 -24.54 -0.41 -26.63
C LYS A 790 -24.15 -0.39 -25.14
N VAL A 791 -23.71 -1.54 -24.63
CA VAL A 791 -23.07 -1.67 -23.30
C VAL A 791 -21.64 -2.17 -23.46
N LYS A 792 -20.77 -1.82 -22.49
CA LYS A 792 -19.32 -2.08 -22.50
C LYS A 792 -18.98 -3.57 -22.70
N ALA A 793 -19.67 -4.44 -21.98
CA ALA A 793 -19.56 -5.89 -22.07
C ALA A 793 -20.90 -6.54 -21.70
N LEU A 794 -20.99 -7.86 -21.86
CA LEU A 794 -22.03 -8.70 -21.26
C LEU A 794 -21.43 -10.10 -21.06
N THR A 795 -21.69 -10.68 -19.90
CA THR A 795 -21.09 -11.93 -19.39
C THR A 795 -22.18 -12.88 -18.89
N VAL A 796 -21.80 -14.09 -18.49
CA VAL A 796 -22.73 -15.02 -17.83
C VAL A 796 -23.15 -14.46 -16.48
N ASP A 797 -22.23 -13.81 -15.76
CA ASP A 797 -22.48 -13.21 -14.46
C ASP A 797 -23.53 -12.10 -14.50
N ASP A 798 -23.51 -11.22 -15.53
CA ASP A 798 -24.56 -10.19 -15.72
C ASP A 798 -25.98 -10.79 -15.84
N ILE A 799 -26.09 -12.01 -16.37
CA ILE A 799 -27.37 -12.74 -16.48
C ILE A 799 -27.76 -13.35 -15.14
N LEU A 800 -26.79 -13.92 -14.41
CA LEU A 800 -27.05 -14.50 -13.09
C LEU A 800 -27.38 -13.42 -12.05
N ILE A 801 -26.74 -12.24 -12.11
CA ILE A 801 -27.09 -11.07 -11.28
C ILE A 801 -28.49 -10.55 -11.65
N PHE A 802 -28.85 -10.50 -12.93
CA PHE A 802 -30.23 -10.18 -13.33
C PHE A 802 -31.26 -11.17 -12.76
N LEU A 803 -30.98 -12.47 -12.76
CA LEU A 803 -31.91 -13.50 -12.28
C LEU A 803 -31.97 -13.60 -10.74
N HIS A 804 -30.81 -13.69 -10.08
CA HIS A 804 -30.65 -14.10 -8.67
C HIS A 804 -30.03 -13.03 -7.76
N GLY A 805 -29.62 -11.91 -8.34
CA GLY A 805 -29.06 -10.75 -7.67
C GLY A 805 -27.55 -10.77 -7.44
N ASP A 806 -27.01 -9.62 -7.02
CA ASP A 806 -25.62 -9.44 -6.58
C ASP A 806 -25.38 -9.75 -5.10
N GLY A 807 -26.42 -10.19 -4.38
CA GLY A 807 -26.36 -10.53 -2.96
C GLY A 807 -26.41 -9.33 -2.02
N GLU A 808 -26.37 -8.10 -2.56
CA GLU A 808 -26.39 -6.84 -1.82
C GLU A 808 -27.68 -6.06 -2.15
N GLU A 809 -27.58 -4.92 -2.85
CA GLU A 809 -28.73 -4.04 -3.11
C GLU A 809 -29.58 -4.49 -4.32
N ARG A 810 -29.00 -5.19 -5.29
CA ARG A 810 -29.67 -5.56 -6.55
C ARG A 810 -30.07 -7.03 -6.51
N GLY A 811 -31.20 -7.32 -5.88
CA GLY A 811 -31.71 -8.68 -5.68
C GLY A 811 -32.14 -9.47 -6.94
N GLY A 812 -32.04 -8.91 -8.15
CA GLY A 812 -32.49 -9.56 -9.39
C GLY A 812 -34.00 -9.82 -9.44
N VAL A 813 -34.43 -10.69 -10.35
CA VAL A 813 -35.84 -11.17 -10.43
C VAL A 813 -36.23 -11.93 -9.16
N GLU A 814 -35.40 -12.85 -8.68
CA GLU A 814 -35.63 -13.65 -7.46
C GLU A 814 -35.87 -12.74 -6.24
N GLY A 815 -34.94 -11.82 -5.95
CA GLY A 815 -35.05 -10.88 -4.84
C GLY A 815 -36.24 -9.95 -4.98
N THR A 816 -36.54 -9.48 -6.21
CA THR A 816 -37.73 -8.65 -6.47
C THR A 816 -39.03 -9.40 -6.22
N MET A 817 -39.12 -10.67 -6.62
CA MET A 817 -40.25 -11.56 -6.28
C MET A 817 -40.35 -11.74 -4.77
N LEU A 818 -39.27 -12.10 -4.08
CA LEU A 818 -39.22 -12.25 -2.62
C LEU A 818 -39.68 -10.96 -1.92
N ASP A 819 -39.35 -9.79 -2.47
CA ASP A 819 -39.75 -8.49 -1.93
C ASP A 819 -41.20 -8.10 -2.23
N VAL A 820 -41.86 -8.71 -3.22
CA VAL A 820 -43.33 -8.68 -3.35
C VAL A 820 -43.96 -9.62 -2.34
N LEU A 821 -43.45 -10.85 -2.23
CA LEU A 821 -43.96 -11.89 -1.31
C LEU A 821 -43.93 -11.42 0.15
N LYS A 822 -42.79 -10.92 0.67
CA LYS A 822 -42.61 -10.38 2.04
C LYS A 822 -43.65 -9.30 2.42
N LYS A 823 -44.25 -8.62 1.44
CA LYS A 823 -45.19 -7.50 1.65
C LYS A 823 -46.66 -7.93 1.59
N MET A 824 -46.94 -9.20 1.31
CA MET A 824 -48.30 -9.77 1.30
C MET A 824 -48.86 -9.97 2.72
N LYS A 825 -50.19 -9.91 2.85
CA LYS A 825 -50.88 -10.36 4.06
C LYS A 825 -50.99 -11.89 4.08
N SER A 826 -51.12 -12.46 5.28
CA SER A 826 -51.36 -13.90 5.51
C SER A 826 -52.38 -14.55 4.54
N LYS A 827 -53.52 -13.90 4.30
CA LYS A 827 -54.52 -14.38 3.33
C LYS A 827 -54.06 -14.25 1.87
N GLU A 828 -53.42 -13.13 1.51
CA GLU A 828 -52.98 -12.89 0.13
C GLU A 828 -51.90 -13.90 -0.29
N PHE A 829 -50.99 -14.23 0.62
CA PHE A 829 -49.99 -15.29 0.44
C PHE A 829 -50.64 -16.69 0.38
N ALA A 830 -51.62 -16.97 1.24
CA ALA A 830 -52.37 -18.24 1.18
C ALA A 830 -53.20 -18.40 -0.11
N ASP A 831 -53.87 -17.34 -0.56
CA ASP A 831 -54.61 -17.26 -1.82
C ASP A 831 -53.67 -17.28 -3.06
N LEU A 832 -52.34 -17.19 -2.87
CA LEU A 832 -51.30 -17.33 -3.90
C LEU A 832 -50.77 -18.76 -3.97
N LEU A 833 -50.57 -19.45 -2.83
CA LEU A 833 -50.09 -20.84 -2.83
C LEU A 833 -51.00 -21.79 -3.61
N GLY A 834 -52.29 -21.49 -3.70
CA GLY A 834 -53.27 -22.20 -4.54
C GLY A 834 -53.62 -21.51 -5.87
N ASN A 835 -52.84 -20.52 -6.33
CA ASN A 835 -53.14 -19.76 -7.54
C ASN A 835 -51.89 -19.41 -8.37
N GLU A 836 -51.75 -20.17 -9.45
CA GLU A 836 -50.71 -20.10 -10.49
C GLU A 836 -50.76 -18.81 -11.31
N ASP A 837 -51.94 -18.39 -11.81
CA ASP A 837 -52.13 -17.10 -12.51
C ASP A 837 -51.54 -15.91 -11.71
N LYS A 838 -51.64 -15.95 -10.38
CA LYS A 838 -51.06 -14.94 -9.48
C LYS A 838 -49.56 -15.08 -9.28
N MET A 839 -49.00 -16.28 -9.39
CA MET A 839 -47.55 -16.47 -9.36
C MET A 839 -46.94 -15.90 -10.65
N ASP A 840 -47.61 -16.12 -11.79
CA ASP A 840 -47.24 -15.55 -13.08
C ASP A 840 -47.34 -14.01 -13.04
N ASP A 841 -48.44 -13.44 -12.54
CA ASP A 841 -48.59 -11.99 -12.29
C ASP A 841 -47.42 -11.41 -11.47
N ILE A 842 -46.90 -12.16 -10.48
CA ILE A 842 -45.77 -11.74 -9.63
C ILE A 842 -44.44 -11.86 -10.38
N MET A 843 -44.24 -12.96 -11.12
CA MET A 843 -43.04 -13.18 -11.93
C MET A 843 -42.93 -12.11 -13.02
N ASP A 844 -44.01 -11.84 -13.76
CA ASP A 844 -44.11 -10.75 -14.73
C ASP A 844 -43.82 -9.40 -14.08
N ASN A 845 -44.31 -9.15 -12.85
CA ASN A 845 -44.01 -7.92 -12.14
C ASN A 845 -42.53 -7.82 -11.74
N ALA A 846 -41.91 -8.92 -11.31
CA ALA A 846 -40.51 -8.98 -10.94
C ALA A 846 -39.59 -8.80 -12.16
N VAL A 847 -39.81 -9.57 -13.23
CA VAL A 847 -39.12 -9.42 -14.52
C VAL A 847 -39.28 -8.00 -15.07
N SER A 848 -40.49 -7.42 -15.03
CA SER A 848 -40.76 -6.06 -15.50
C SER A 848 -40.00 -4.99 -14.71
N ARG A 849 -39.92 -5.10 -13.37
CA ARG A 849 -39.13 -4.20 -12.53
C ARG A 849 -37.63 -4.35 -12.79
N THR A 850 -37.11 -5.58 -12.79
CA THR A 850 -35.67 -5.84 -12.98
C THR A 850 -35.19 -5.40 -14.37
N LEU A 851 -35.97 -5.70 -15.42
CA LEU A 851 -35.72 -5.22 -16.78
C LEU A 851 -35.83 -3.70 -16.90
N SER A 852 -36.67 -3.05 -16.09
CA SER A 852 -36.80 -1.59 -16.08
C SER A 852 -35.59 -0.89 -15.45
N ASN A 853 -34.89 -1.52 -14.50
CA ASN A 853 -33.70 -0.90 -13.90
C ASN A 853 -32.48 -0.99 -14.83
N GLU A 854 -31.83 0.14 -15.10
CA GLU A 854 -30.64 0.24 -15.96
C GLU A 854 -29.32 -0.07 -15.22
N ASP A 855 -29.36 -0.23 -13.90
CA ASP A 855 -28.22 -0.64 -13.06
C ASP A 855 -27.79 -2.11 -13.30
N TYR A 856 -28.63 -2.91 -13.98
CA TYR A 856 -28.23 -4.23 -14.48
C TYR A 856 -27.75 -4.08 -15.94
N VAL A 857 -26.52 -4.50 -16.21
CA VAL A 857 -25.91 -4.43 -17.56
C VAL A 857 -26.78 -5.15 -18.60
N LEU A 858 -27.33 -6.32 -18.25
CA LEU A 858 -28.27 -7.05 -19.10
C LEU A 858 -29.55 -6.23 -19.39
N SER A 859 -30.17 -5.62 -18.37
CA SER A 859 -31.38 -4.81 -18.56
C SER A 859 -31.15 -3.62 -19.47
N LYS A 860 -30.03 -2.89 -19.28
CA LYS A 860 -29.60 -1.77 -20.15
C LYS A 860 -29.42 -2.25 -21.59
N ALA A 861 -28.75 -3.37 -21.82
CA ALA A 861 -28.57 -3.97 -23.14
C ALA A 861 -29.90 -4.39 -23.79
N LEU A 862 -30.75 -5.14 -23.08
CA LEU A 862 -32.02 -5.64 -23.57
C LEU A 862 -33.01 -4.49 -23.88
N ARG A 863 -33.09 -3.46 -23.03
CA ARG A 863 -33.91 -2.26 -23.29
C ARG A 863 -33.41 -1.47 -24.50
N ASN A 864 -32.10 -1.31 -24.68
CA ASN A 864 -31.53 -0.70 -25.88
C ASN A 864 -31.82 -1.50 -27.17
N LEU A 865 -31.98 -2.82 -27.06
CA LEU A 865 -32.44 -3.72 -28.12
C LEU A 865 -33.97 -3.73 -28.29
N GLY A 866 -34.72 -2.97 -27.48
CA GLY A 866 -36.18 -2.84 -27.55
C GLY A 866 -36.97 -3.99 -26.93
N VAL A 867 -36.33 -4.84 -26.13
CA VAL A 867 -36.94 -5.96 -25.40
C VAL A 867 -37.85 -5.46 -24.28
N ARG A 868 -38.94 -6.19 -24.04
CA ARG A 868 -39.96 -5.90 -23.01
C ARG A 868 -40.14 -7.12 -22.11
N SER A 869 -40.70 -6.94 -20.92
CA SER A 869 -41.02 -8.05 -20.02
C SER A 869 -41.92 -9.09 -20.70
N SER A 870 -42.96 -8.64 -21.40
CA SER A 870 -43.84 -9.51 -22.19
C SER A 870 -43.12 -10.37 -23.24
N ASP A 871 -41.95 -9.94 -23.74
CA ASP A 871 -41.15 -10.73 -24.68
C ASP A 871 -40.33 -11.82 -23.95
N LEU A 872 -40.03 -11.62 -22.67
CA LEU A 872 -39.43 -12.64 -21.79
C LEU A 872 -40.50 -13.62 -21.29
N SER A 873 -41.67 -13.15 -20.82
CA SER A 873 -42.80 -14.00 -20.42
C SER A 873 -43.26 -14.90 -21.57
N SER A 874 -43.37 -14.34 -22.78
CA SER A 874 -43.73 -15.10 -23.99
C SER A 874 -42.67 -16.15 -24.40
N MET A 875 -41.44 -16.02 -23.92
CA MET A 875 -40.38 -17.03 -24.07
C MET A 875 -40.52 -18.09 -22.97
N ASP A 876 -40.81 -17.68 -21.73
CA ASP A 876 -40.93 -18.56 -20.57
C ASP A 876 -42.09 -19.56 -20.72
N SER A 877 -43.30 -19.09 -21.04
CA SER A 877 -44.45 -19.97 -21.33
C SER A 877 -44.22 -20.90 -22.53
N LYS A 878 -43.26 -20.60 -23.41
CA LYS A 878 -42.85 -21.54 -24.47
C LYS A 878 -41.95 -22.67 -23.96
N PHE A 879 -41.13 -22.43 -22.94
CA PHE A 879 -40.38 -23.49 -22.24
C PHE A 879 -41.32 -24.35 -21.40
N GLU A 880 -42.20 -23.74 -20.61
CA GLU A 880 -43.27 -24.38 -19.83
C GLU A 880 -44.07 -25.38 -20.70
N ILE A 881 -44.73 -24.90 -21.77
CA ILE A 881 -45.50 -25.74 -22.73
C ILE A 881 -44.63 -26.83 -23.41
N LYS A 882 -43.30 -26.66 -23.45
CA LYS A 882 -42.35 -27.60 -24.07
C LYS A 882 -41.86 -28.69 -23.11
N LEU A 883 -41.89 -28.47 -21.80
CA LEU A 883 -41.28 -29.31 -20.77
C LEU A 883 -42.35 -30.15 -20.04
N ARG A 884 -42.16 -31.46 -19.94
CA ARG A 884 -43.19 -32.40 -19.46
C ARG A 884 -43.24 -32.56 -17.94
N TYR A 885 -42.29 -31.95 -17.25
CA TYR A 885 -42.10 -32.05 -15.80
C TYR A 885 -42.08 -30.66 -15.13
N ASP A 886 -42.42 -29.60 -15.86
CA ASP A 886 -42.25 -28.22 -15.41
C ASP A 886 -43.17 -27.87 -14.24
N GLU A 887 -44.48 -27.96 -14.45
CA GLU A 887 -45.55 -27.94 -13.43
C GLU A 887 -45.15 -28.71 -12.15
N GLN A 888 -44.72 -29.96 -12.30
CA GLN A 888 -44.33 -30.85 -11.21
C GLN A 888 -43.03 -30.43 -10.51
N ALA A 889 -42.11 -29.78 -11.22
CA ALA A 889 -40.90 -29.20 -10.66
C ALA A 889 -41.18 -27.88 -9.95
N ASN A 890 -42.08 -27.05 -10.48
CA ASN A 890 -42.48 -25.77 -9.91
C ASN A 890 -43.31 -25.97 -8.62
N GLU A 891 -44.21 -26.96 -8.58
CA GLU A 891 -44.82 -27.45 -7.34
C GLU A 891 -43.76 -27.88 -6.31
N ALA A 892 -42.82 -28.73 -6.73
CA ALA A 892 -41.79 -29.29 -5.86
C ALA A 892 -40.86 -28.22 -5.27
N LEU A 893 -40.44 -27.25 -6.10
CA LEU A 893 -39.63 -26.10 -5.70
C LEU A 893 -40.41 -25.16 -4.78
N THR A 894 -41.69 -24.89 -5.05
CA THR A 894 -42.57 -24.08 -4.18
C THR A 894 -42.72 -24.73 -2.81
N VAL A 895 -43.01 -26.03 -2.75
CA VAL A 895 -43.10 -26.80 -1.51
C VAL A 895 -41.76 -26.83 -0.75
N ALA A 896 -40.64 -26.95 -1.46
CA ALA A 896 -39.31 -26.95 -0.84
C ALA A 896 -38.91 -25.56 -0.33
N PHE A 897 -39.27 -24.48 -1.03
CA PHE A 897 -39.05 -23.11 -0.60
C PHE A 897 -39.87 -22.77 0.65
N ILE A 898 -41.15 -23.16 0.68
CA ILE A 898 -41.97 -23.08 1.90
C ILE A 898 -41.29 -23.83 3.05
N ARG A 899 -40.76 -25.03 2.79
CA ARG A 899 -40.07 -25.88 3.77
C ARG A 899 -38.72 -25.31 4.23
N SER A 900 -37.98 -24.56 3.39
CA SER A 900 -36.72 -23.91 3.76
C SER A 900 -36.93 -22.61 4.55
N GLU A 901 -38.01 -21.88 4.26
CA GLU A 901 -38.33 -20.59 4.91
C GLU A 901 -39.36 -20.70 6.04
N ALA A 902 -39.84 -21.92 6.36
CA ALA A 902 -40.80 -22.18 7.43
C ALA A 902 -40.18 -22.09 8.84
N VAL A 903 -40.39 -20.96 9.50
CA VAL A 903 -40.09 -20.78 10.94
C VAL A 903 -41.33 -21.12 11.77
N PRO A 904 -41.26 -22.06 12.73
CA PRO A 904 -42.42 -22.38 13.57
C PRO A 904 -42.76 -21.23 14.53
N THR A 905 -44.06 -20.94 14.66
CA THR A 905 -44.58 -20.11 15.75
C THR A 905 -45.29 -21.00 16.76
N VAL A 906 -45.17 -20.68 18.06
CA VAL A 906 -45.85 -21.43 19.13
C VAL A 906 -46.43 -20.48 20.16
N LYS A 907 -47.67 -20.75 20.59
CA LYS A 907 -48.34 -20.07 21.71
C LYS A 907 -48.65 -21.11 22.79
N ILE A 908 -47.95 -21.02 23.91
CA ILE A 908 -48.04 -21.96 25.03
C ILE A 908 -49.11 -21.45 26.02
N THR A 909 -49.98 -22.32 26.51
CA THR A 909 -50.93 -21.95 27.58
C THR A 909 -50.21 -21.82 28.92
N ALA A 910 -50.72 -20.99 29.83
CA ALA A 910 -50.10 -20.72 31.14
C ALA A 910 -49.86 -21.94 32.06
N ASN A 911 -50.33 -23.13 31.67
CA ASN A 911 -50.14 -24.40 32.37
C ASN A 911 -49.32 -25.43 31.55
N GLY A 912 -48.64 -25.03 30.47
CA GLY A 912 -47.78 -25.86 29.62
C GLY A 912 -48.48 -26.98 28.81
N ASN A 913 -49.67 -27.42 29.23
CA ASN A 913 -50.36 -28.61 28.73
C ASN A 913 -51.05 -28.40 27.36
N THR A 914 -50.90 -27.23 26.73
CA THR A 914 -51.38 -26.94 25.37
C THR A 914 -50.44 -25.97 24.67
N HIS A 915 -49.91 -26.39 23.52
CA HIS A 915 -49.11 -25.58 22.61
C HIS A 915 -49.90 -25.41 21.32
N GLN A 916 -50.17 -24.18 20.90
CA GLN A 916 -50.77 -23.87 19.60
C GLN A 916 -49.66 -23.51 18.62
N TYR A 917 -49.37 -24.40 17.68
CA TYR A 917 -48.37 -24.18 16.63
C TYR A 917 -48.96 -23.44 15.42
N GLY A 918 -48.07 -22.79 14.68
CA GLY A 918 -48.26 -22.20 13.35
C GLY A 918 -46.92 -22.17 12.63
N LEU A 919 -46.90 -21.66 11.39
CA LEU A 919 -45.67 -21.43 10.62
C LEU A 919 -45.64 -19.99 10.11
N LYS A 920 -44.45 -19.41 10.03
CA LYS A 920 -44.16 -18.21 9.26
C LYS A 920 -43.28 -18.54 8.07
N VAL A 921 -43.60 -17.98 6.90
CA VAL A 921 -42.76 -18.03 5.69
C VAL A 921 -42.44 -16.59 5.31
N LEU A 922 -41.17 -16.23 5.14
CA LEU A 922 -40.73 -14.84 4.91
C LEU A 922 -41.28 -13.85 5.97
N GLY A 923 -41.52 -14.31 7.20
CA GLY A 923 -42.12 -13.55 8.30
C GLY A 923 -43.66 -13.54 8.34
N ILE A 924 -44.34 -13.96 7.27
CA ILE A 924 -45.80 -13.98 7.12
C ILE A 924 -46.37 -15.25 7.75
N ASP A 925 -47.32 -15.12 8.69
CA ASP A 925 -48.02 -16.27 9.28
C ASP A 925 -48.87 -17.00 8.23
N LEU A 926 -48.62 -18.30 8.03
CA LEU A 926 -49.48 -19.17 7.23
C LEU A 926 -50.78 -19.44 8.00
N PRO A 927 -51.97 -19.16 7.42
CA PRO A 927 -53.24 -19.37 8.11
C PRO A 927 -53.55 -20.87 8.22
N SER A 928 -54.27 -21.26 9.28
CA SER A 928 -54.69 -22.67 9.49
C SER A 928 -55.68 -23.19 8.44
N SER A 929 -56.09 -22.37 7.47
CA SER A 929 -56.88 -22.77 6.31
C SER A 929 -56.04 -23.39 5.18
N VAL A 930 -54.70 -23.28 5.23
CA VAL A 930 -53.77 -23.94 4.28
C VAL A 930 -52.78 -24.88 4.96
N LEU A 931 -52.96 -25.17 6.25
CA LEU A 931 -52.10 -26.07 7.03
C LEU A 931 -52.93 -27.10 7.80
N LYS A 932 -52.82 -28.38 7.42
CA LYS A 932 -53.28 -29.51 8.22
C LYS A 932 -52.14 -30.05 9.07
N TRP A 933 -52.31 -29.99 10.39
CA TRP A 933 -51.38 -30.58 11.35
C TRP A 933 -51.78 -32.00 11.73
N LYS A 934 -50.78 -32.86 11.97
CA LYS A 934 -50.97 -34.22 12.48
C LYS A 934 -49.82 -34.66 13.38
N LYS A 935 -50.12 -35.63 14.24
CA LYS A 935 -49.12 -36.41 14.97
C LYS A 935 -48.56 -37.50 14.06
N VAL A 936 -47.23 -37.66 14.05
CA VAL A 936 -46.53 -38.74 13.33
C VAL A 936 -46.15 -39.87 14.28
N SER A 937 -45.62 -39.53 15.46
CA SER A 937 -45.16 -40.50 16.47
C SER A 937 -45.17 -39.90 17.90
N GLY A 938 -44.74 -40.68 18.89
CA GLY A 938 -44.50 -40.22 20.26
C GLY A 938 -45.62 -40.51 21.27
N SER A 939 -45.40 -40.05 22.51
CA SER A 939 -46.14 -40.37 23.74
C SER A 939 -47.66 -40.43 23.54
N LYS A 940 -48.27 -41.58 23.87
CA LYS A 940 -49.68 -41.91 23.57
C LYS A 940 -50.66 -40.77 23.84
N ASP A 941 -50.51 -40.11 24.99
CA ASP A 941 -51.45 -39.12 25.51
C ASP A 941 -51.34 -37.73 24.86
N VAL A 942 -50.25 -37.45 24.12
CA VAL A 942 -50.15 -36.24 23.29
C VAL A 942 -51.14 -36.33 22.14
N LYS A 943 -52.05 -35.38 22.06
CA LYS A 943 -53.00 -35.17 20.96
C LYS A 943 -52.56 -33.97 20.13
N VAL A 944 -52.82 -34.04 18.82
CA VAL A 944 -52.58 -32.97 17.85
C VAL A 944 -53.85 -32.85 17.02
N ASP A 945 -54.48 -31.67 16.97
CA ASP A 945 -55.59 -31.41 16.05
C ASP A 945 -55.11 -30.82 14.71
N SER A 946 -56.03 -30.72 13.74
CA SER A 946 -55.73 -30.21 12.39
C SER A 946 -55.19 -28.79 12.38
N ASN A 947 -55.48 -27.99 13.41
CA ASN A 947 -55.18 -26.57 13.46
C ASN A 947 -53.83 -26.29 14.13
N GLY A 948 -53.06 -27.33 14.49
CA GLY A 948 -51.76 -27.20 15.14
C GLY A 948 -51.81 -27.16 16.66
N LYS A 949 -52.97 -27.43 17.27
CA LYS A 949 -53.07 -27.50 18.73
C LYS A 949 -52.55 -28.85 19.23
N VAL A 950 -51.36 -28.84 19.80
CA VAL A 950 -50.77 -29.95 20.54
C VAL A 950 -51.23 -29.84 21.99
N SER A 951 -51.66 -30.94 22.61
CA SER A 951 -52.16 -30.95 24.00
C SER A 951 -51.98 -32.30 24.69
N ILE A 952 -51.84 -32.26 26.03
CA ILE A 952 -51.85 -33.45 26.90
C ILE A 952 -52.97 -33.34 27.95
N PRO A 953 -53.50 -34.46 28.48
CA PRO A 953 -54.42 -34.42 29.62
C PRO A 953 -53.74 -33.81 30.85
N SER A 954 -54.46 -33.04 31.67
CA SER A 954 -53.93 -32.38 32.88
C SER A 954 -53.46 -33.31 34.01
N LYS A 955 -53.44 -34.63 33.79
CA LYS A 955 -52.87 -35.66 34.67
C LYS A 955 -51.56 -36.25 34.13
N VAL A 956 -51.17 -35.87 32.92
CA VAL A 956 -49.91 -36.25 32.28
C VAL A 956 -48.99 -35.05 32.42
N TRP A 957 -47.79 -35.25 32.99
CA TRP A 957 -46.87 -34.17 33.33
C TRP A 957 -46.17 -33.61 32.09
N SER A 958 -45.69 -34.49 31.21
CA SER A 958 -45.11 -34.17 29.92
C SER A 958 -45.33 -35.29 28.90
N GLY A 959 -45.13 -34.98 27.62
CA GLY A 959 -45.10 -35.95 26.54
C GLY A 959 -44.41 -35.38 25.30
N THR A 960 -43.69 -36.23 24.59
CA THR A 960 -42.94 -35.87 23.37
C THR A 960 -43.63 -36.45 22.15
N ALA A 961 -43.75 -35.68 21.08
CA ALA A 961 -44.35 -36.13 19.83
C ALA A 961 -43.69 -35.49 18.61
N VAL A 962 -43.49 -36.28 17.56
CA VAL A 962 -43.17 -35.72 16.23
C VAL A 962 -44.47 -35.20 15.64
N ILE A 963 -44.55 -33.87 15.48
CA ILE A 963 -45.64 -33.19 14.79
C ILE A 963 -45.24 -32.87 13.36
N GLN A 964 -46.24 -32.78 12.49
CA GLN A 964 -46.05 -32.51 11.08
C GLN A 964 -47.16 -31.60 10.56
N ALA A 965 -46.80 -30.55 9.83
CA ALA A 965 -47.72 -29.77 9.02
C ALA A 965 -47.63 -30.21 7.56
N VAL A 966 -48.78 -30.36 6.92
CA VAL A 966 -48.91 -30.50 5.47
C VAL A 966 -49.70 -29.34 4.91
N LEU A 967 -49.45 -28.97 3.65
CA LEU A 967 -50.31 -28.03 2.95
C LEU A 967 -51.71 -28.63 2.80
N ASP A 968 -52.72 -27.82 3.04
CA ASP A 968 -54.14 -28.17 2.93
C ASP A 968 -54.85 -27.30 1.90
N ASP A 969 -54.29 -27.26 0.69
CA ASP A 969 -54.91 -26.61 -0.45
C ASP A 969 -55.79 -27.59 -1.26
N SER A 970 -56.54 -27.03 -2.19
CA SER A 970 -57.42 -27.64 -3.17
C SER A 970 -56.72 -28.21 -4.43
N ARG A 971 -55.43 -27.92 -4.65
CA ARG A 971 -54.60 -28.42 -5.78
C ARG A 971 -53.74 -29.64 -5.43
N ASP A 972 -52.98 -30.17 -6.39
CA ASP A 972 -52.11 -31.34 -6.27
C ASP A 972 -50.90 -31.19 -5.30
N ILE A 973 -50.56 -29.96 -4.88
CA ILE A 973 -49.69 -29.71 -3.71
C ILE A 973 -50.31 -30.13 -2.35
N SER A 974 -51.58 -30.56 -2.32
CA SER A 974 -52.26 -30.95 -1.08
C SER A 974 -51.61 -32.18 -0.43
N GLY A 975 -51.45 -32.13 0.90
CA GLY A 975 -50.82 -33.19 1.68
C GLY A 975 -49.28 -33.22 1.63
N LYS A 976 -48.63 -32.37 0.82
CA LYS A 976 -47.16 -32.22 0.79
C LYS A 976 -46.64 -31.71 2.14
N VAL A 977 -45.51 -32.25 2.60
CA VAL A 977 -44.97 -31.98 3.95
C VAL A 977 -44.15 -30.70 3.95
N VAL A 978 -44.58 -29.66 4.68
CA VAL A 978 -43.84 -28.38 4.76
C VAL A 978 -43.13 -28.17 6.09
N PHE A 979 -43.51 -28.89 7.14
CA PHE A 979 -42.82 -28.82 8.44
C PHE A 979 -42.94 -30.14 9.19
N LYS A 980 -41.87 -30.53 9.90
CA LYS A 980 -41.83 -31.72 10.77
C LYS A 980 -40.80 -31.50 11.87
N GLN A 981 -41.23 -31.56 13.13
CA GLN A 981 -40.35 -31.39 14.29
C GLN A 981 -40.77 -32.34 15.43
N GLU A 982 -39.81 -32.84 16.20
CA GLU A 982 -40.10 -33.39 17.51
C GLU A 982 -40.32 -32.26 18.52
N VAL A 983 -41.45 -32.31 19.24
CA VAL A 983 -41.78 -31.32 20.26
C VAL A 983 -42.12 -32.03 21.57
N THR A 984 -41.61 -31.50 22.67
CA THR A 984 -42.05 -31.85 24.03
C THR A 984 -43.07 -30.82 24.48
N ILE A 985 -44.13 -31.30 25.13
CA ILE A 985 -45.20 -30.50 25.71
C ILE A 985 -45.45 -30.95 27.14
N GLY A 986 -45.73 -30.01 28.04
CA GLY A 986 -46.06 -30.31 29.42
C GLY A 986 -45.79 -29.18 30.39
N THR A 987 -45.98 -29.46 31.68
CA THR A 987 -45.53 -28.57 32.75
C THR A 987 -44.03 -28.79 32.95
N GLU A 988 -43.20 -28.15 32.12
CA GLU A 988 -41.82 -27.89 32.54
C GLU A 988 -41.89 -27.15 33.88
N ALA A 989 -41.35 -27.77 34.93
CA ALA A 989 -41.49 -27.29 36.29
C ALA A 989 -40.45 -26.19 36.54
N GLY A 990 -40.49 -25.12 35.72
CA GLY A 990 -39.46 -24.09 35.63
C GLY A 990 -38.99 -23.61 36.99
N GLU A 991 -39.92 -23.18 37.86
CA GLU A 991 -39.62 -22.78 39.23
C GLU A 991 -38.82 -23.83 40.03
N VAL A 992 -39.17 -25.12 39.94
CA VAL A 992 -38.42 -26.23 40.59
C VAL A 992 -37.08 -26.49 39.92
N GLN A 993 -37.01 -26.39 38.59
CA GLN A 993 -35.80 -26.68 37.83
C GLN A 993 -34.77 -25.53 37.92
N ASP A 994 -35.24 -24.29 38.08
CA ASP A 994 -34.45 -23.12 38.45
C ASP A 994 -33.93 -23.24 39.89
N ILE A 995 -34.75 -23.75 40.83
CA ILE A 995 -34.29 -24.02 42.21
C ILE A 995 -33.24 -25.15 42.24
N LEU A 996 -33.43 -26.23 41.47
CA LEU A 996 -32.45 -27.31 41.36
C LEU A 996 -31.16 -26.82 40.70
N LYS A 997 -31.25 -26.04 39.61
CA LYS A 997 -30.07 -25.43 39.00
C LYS A 997 -29.35 -24.48 39.96
N ALA A 998 -30.09 -23.63 40.69
CA ALA A 998 -29.50 -22.74 41.70
C ALA A 998 -28.93 -23.49 42.92
N LEU A 999 -29.26 -24.77 43.09
CA LEU A 999 -28.56 -25.67 44.02
C LEU A 999 -27.28 -26.22 43.39
N ASP A 1000 -27.32 -26.72 42.15
CA ASP A 1000 -26.14 -27.22 41.42
C ASP A 1000 -25.07 -26.12 41.29
N ASP A 1001 -25.46 -24.92 40.82
CA ASP A 1001 -24.63 -23.71 40.73
C ASP A 1001 -24.02 -23.33 42.11
N ARG A 1002 -24.68 -23.68 43.23
CA ARG A 1002 -24.16 -23.50 44.60
C ARG A 1002 -23.24 -24.63 45.05
N MET A 1003 -23.48 -25.87 44.61
CA MET A 1003 -22.65 -27.03 44.95
C MET A 1003 -21.28 -26.94 44.28
N ASP A 1004 -21.22 -26.48 43.04
CA ASP A 1004 -19.95 -26.22 42.34
C ASP A 1004 -19.11 -25.16 43.09
N VAL A 1005 -19.74 -24.04 43.50
CA VAL A 1005 -19.08 -23.00 44.33
C VAL A 1005 -18.64 -23.53 45.71
N ILE A 1006 -19.24 -24.61 46.23
CA ILE A 1006 -18.78 -25.27 47.47
C ILE A 1006 -17.65 -26.28 47.19
N GLN A 1007 -17.64 -26.92 46.02
CA GLN A 1007 -16.54 -27.77 45.56
C GLN A 1007 -15.26 -26.94 45.33
N ASP A 1008 -15.36 -25.78 44.68
CA ASP A 1008 -14.21 -24.86 44.51
C ASP A 1008 -13.59 -24.50 45.88
N LYS A 1009 -14.42 -24.12 46.86
CA LYS A 1009 -13.98 -23.83 48.23
C LYS A 1009 -13.38 -25.05 48.96
N LEU A 1010 -13.79 -26.27 48.62
CA LEU A 1010 -13.26 -27.50 49.22
C LEU A 1010 -11.83 -27.74 48.76
N ASP A 1011 -11.57 -27.56 47.48
CA ASP A 1011 -10.26 -27.75 46.87
C ASP A 1011 -9.27 -26.63 47.30
N ASP A 1012 -9.76 -25.39 47.47
CA ASP A 1012 -9.00 -24.27 48.06
C ASP A 1012 -8.72 -24.44 49.58
N SER A 1013 -9.48 -25.27 50.29
CA SER A 1013 -9.44 -25.33 51.76
C SER A 1013 -8.19 -26.04 52.30
N ARG A 1014 -7.25 -25.30 52.87
CA ARG A 1014 -5.97 -25.84 53.37
C ARG A 1014 -6.03 -26.48 54.77
N SER A 1015 -7.20 -26.56 55.41
CA SER A 1015 -7.33 -27.17 56.74
C SER A 1015 -8.65 -27.93 56.94
N ILE A 1016 -8.58 -28.97 57.76
CA ILE A 1016 -9.74 -29.79 58.18
C ILE A 1016 -10.85 -28.92 58.78
N VAL A 1017 -10.51 -27.82 59.47
CA VAL A 1017 -11.47 -26.88 60.07
C VAL A 1017 -12.19 -26.03 59.01
N GLN A 1018 -11.57 -25.70 57.88
CA GLN A 1018 -12.25 -25.07 56.75
C GLN A 1018 -13.18 -26.07 56.06
N LYS A 1019 -12.69 -27.26 55.72
CA LYS A 1019 -13.49 -28.32 55.07
C LYS A 1019 -14.72 -28.72 55.91
N ALA A 1020 -14.57 -28.80 57.24
CA ALA A 1020 -15.67 -29.06 58.16
C ALA A 1020 -16.79 -27.99 58.14
N ARG A 1021 -16.49 -26.73 57.80
CA ARG A 1021 -17.50 -25.66 57.69
C ARG A 1021 -18.34 -25.80 56.41
N LEU A 1022 -17.73 -26.28 55.33
CA LEU A 1022 -18.42 -26.48 54.05
C LEU A 1022 -19.55 -27.51 54.16
N ILE A 1023 -19.45 -28.50 55.05
CA ILE A 1023 -20.56 -29.42 55.37
C ILE A 1023 -21.81 -28.63 55.82
N GLY A 1024 -21.63 -27.55 56.60
CA GLY A 1024 -22.71 -26.67 57.01
C GLY A 1024 -23.29 -25.85 55.84
N GLU A 1025 -22.44 -25.37 54.93
CA GLU A 1025 -22.88 -24.65 53.72
C GLU A 1025 -23.69 -25.57 52.77
N VAL A 1026 -23.28 -26.85 52.61
CA VAL A 1026 -24.02 -27.84 51.82
C VAL A 1026 -25.42 -28.12 52.41
N VAL A 1027 -25.50 -28.37 53.73
CA VAL A 1027 -26.78 -28.61 54.41
C VAL A 1027 -27.69 -27.39 54.30
N GLN A 1028 -27.17 -26.18 54.53
CA GLN A 1028 -27.95 -24.96 54.42
C GLN A 1028 -28.43 -24.70 52.97
N ALA A 1029 -27.61 -24.99 51.96
CA ALA A 1029 -28.03 -24.89 50.55
C ALA A 1029 -29.16 -25.89 50.22
N GLY A 1030 -29.09 -27.11 50.76
CA GLY A 1030 -30.15 -28.11 50.66
C GLY A 1030 -31.47 -27.68 51.30
N ASP A 1031 -31.42 -27.18 52.55
CA ASP A 1031 -32.60 -26.67 53.26
C ASP A 1031 -33.22 -25.46 52.55
N ASP A 1032 -32.40 -24.54 52.02
CA ASP A 1032 -32.86 -23.43 51.18
C ASP A 1032 -33.63 -23.93 49.94
N ALA A 1033 -33.11 -24.93 49.24
CA ALA A 1033 -33.73 -25.50 48.04
C ALA A 1033 -35.02 -26.27 48.37
N ILE A 1034 -35.02 -27.13 49.39
CA ILE A 1034 -36.21 -27.84 49.87
C ILE A 1034 -37.30 -26.85 50.32
N SER A 1035 -36.92 -25.75 51.00
CA SER A 1035 -37.83 -24.68 51.42
C SER A 1035 -38.44 -23.91 50.24
N GLN A 1036 -37.73 -23.79 49.11
CA GLN A 1036 -38.25 -23.17 47.90
C GLN A 1036 -39.14 -24.13 47.09
N ILE A 1037 -38.73 -25.40 46.92
CA ILE A 1037 -39.54 -26.47 46.31
C ILE A 1037 -40.86 -26.65 47.08
N GLY A 1038 -40.82 -26.53 48.41
CA GLY A 1038 -42.00 -26.55 49.27
C GLY A 1038 -43.01 -25.43 48.94
N LYS A 1039 -42.55 -24.26 48.48
CA LYS A 1039 -43.37 -23.09 48.15
C LYS A 1039 -43.89 -23.09 46.72
N ALA A 1040 -43.11 -23.57 45.75
CA ALA A 1040 -43.41 -23.56 44.32
C ALA A 1040 -44.83 -24.07 43.97
N ASP A 1041 -45.53 -23.48 42.99
CA ASP A 1041 -46.92 -23.88 42.68
C ASP A 1041 -47.00 -25.11 41.74
N VAL A 1042 -46.40 -26.21 42.19
CA VAL A 1042 -46.31 -27.48 41.47
C VAL A 1042 -47.02 -28.62 42.21
N PRO A 1043 -47.51 -29.66 41.50
CA PRO A 1043 -48.14 -30.82 42.13
C PRO A 1043 -47.23 -31.49 43.17
N LYS A 1044 -47.81 -32.00 44.27
CA LYS A 1044 -47.05 -32.61 45.36
C LYS A 1044 -46.03 -33.68 44.89
N ALA A 1045 -46.39 -34.51 43.90
CA ALA A 1045 -45.48 -35.53 43.37
C ALA A 1045 -44.19 -34.96 42.73
N VAL A 1046 -44.23 -33.72 42.22
CA VAL A 1046 -43.03 -33.01 41.73
C VAL A 1046 -42.17 -32.55 42.90
N LYS A 1047 -42.79 -32.01 43.97
CA LYS A 1047 -42.09 -31.65 45.22
C LYS A 1047 -41.44 -32.87 45.87
N ASP A 1048 -42.20 -33.94 46.06
CA ASP A 1048 -41.75 -35.21 46.67
C ASP A 1048 -40.62 -35.89 45.86
N LYS A 1049 -40.48 -35.59 44.54
CA LYS A 1049 -39.32 -36.01 43.74
C LYS A 1049 -38.15 -35.05 43.91
N ALA A 1050 -38.35 -33.75 43.65
CA ALA A 1050 -37.28 -32.76 43.67
C ALA A 1050 -36.61 -32.65 45.05
N ILE A 1051 -37.35 -32.83 46.15
CA ILE A 1051 -36.79 -32.93 47.50
C ILE A 1051 -35.81 -34.09 47.62
N LYS A 1052 -36.10 -35.25 47.02
CA LYS A 1052 -35.16 -36.41 47.01
C LYS A 1052 -33.96 -36.19 46.11
N ASP A 1053 -34.14 -35.47 45.00
CA ASP A 1053 -33.04 -35.11 44.12
C ASP A 1053 -32.08 -34.16 44.88
N VAL A 1054 -32.61 -33.18 45.63
CA VAL A 1054 -31.82 -32.33 46.57
C VAL A 1054 -31.17 -33.16 47.69
N GLU A 1055 -31.92 -34.04 48.38
CA GLU A 1055 -31.37 -34.91 49.43
C GLU A 1055 -30.21 -35.76 48.90
N SER A 1056 -30.33 -36.31 47.69
CA SER A 1056 -29.27 -37.09 47.03
C SER A 1056 -28.01 -36.27 46.80
N GLU A 1057 -28.17 -35.03 46.32
CA GLU A 1057 -27.07 -34.16 45.95
C GLU A 1057 -26.33 -33.58 47.18
N VAL A 1058 -27.09 -33.16 48.20
CA VAL A 1058 -26.58 -32.81 49.54
C VAL A 1058 -25.73 -33.95 50.12
N ASN A 1059 -26.24 -35.18 50.07
CA ASN A 1059 -25.50 -36.35 50.56
C ASN A 1059 -24.26 -36.67 49.68
N ARG A 1060 -24.33 -36.46 48.36
CA ARG A 1060 -23.18 -36.61 47.45
C ARG A 1060 -22.05 -35.67 47.86
N MET A 1061 -22.34 -34.38 48.02
CA MET A 1061 -21.33 -33.36 48.30
C MET A 1061 -20.74 -33.50 49.72
N ILE A 1062 -21.58 -33.76 50.75
CA ILE A 1062 -21.08 -34.10 52.10
C ILE A 1062 -20.16 -35.33 52.04
N GLY A 1063 -20.53 -36.34 51.25
CA GLY A 1063 -19.71 -37.53 51.02
C GLY A 1063 -18.41 -37.29 50.24
N ILE A 1064 -18.26 -36.18 49.52
CA ILE A 1064 -16.99 -35.74 48.92
C ILE A 1064 -16.14 -35.04 49.99
N ILE A 1065 -16.70 -34.03 50.67
CA ILE A 1065 -16.01 -33.26 51.73
C ILE A 1065 -15.44 -34.19 52.82
N ILE A 1066 -16.23 -35.16 53.30
CA ILE A 1066 -15.77 -36.11 54.34
C ILE A 1066 -14.64 -37.01 53.84
N ARG A 1067 -14.68 -37.50 52.59
CA ARG A 1067 -13.57 -38.30 52.02
C ARG A 1067 -12.29 -37.49 51.92
N ASP A 1068 -12.41 -36.22 51.53
CA ASP A 1068 -11.25 -35.34 51.35
C ASP A 1068 -10.66 -34.84 52.69
N MET A 1069 -11.49 -34.70 53.73
CA MET A 1069 -11.05 -34.52 55.13
C MET A 1069 -10.35 -35.77 55.73
N LEU A 1070 -10.54 -36.95 55.14
CA LEU A 1070 -9.99 -38.22 55.61
C LEU A 1070 -8.82 -38.74 54.74
N ARG A 1071 -8.34 -37.95 53.77
CA ARG A 1071 -7.08 -38.19 53.07
C ARG A 1071 -5.90 -37.84 54.00
N PHE A 1072 -5.27 -38.88 54.53
CA PHE A 1072 -3.98 -38.84 55.24
C PHE A 1072 -2.83 -39.21 54.30
#